data_AF-A0A1G1T2M6-F1
#
_entry.id   AF-A0A1G1T2M6-F1
#
_cell.length_a   1.000
_cell.length_b   1.000
_cell.length_c   1.000
_cell.angle_alpha   90.00
_cell.angle_beta   90.00
_cell.angle_gamma   90.00
#
_symmetry.space_group_name_H-M   'P 1'
#
loop_
_entity.id
_entity.type
_entity.pdbx_description
1 polymer ?
#
loop_
_entity_poly.entity_id
_entity_poly.type
_entity_poly.pdbx_seq_one_letter_code
_entity_poly.pdbx_strand_id
1 'polypeptide(L)'
;MPIRRLAHLTLVLLGLITALSAYSTAQLRFNYNFNDFYPAGDPDLDYYQGYTQRFGNDNDYVLLGLEAPAGKTVFDPAFLAKVDSLTQLARRQRHVLSVTSPTTLANPVVEGLGVFNIPYLHPGAYAQEPARRADDSTLIYRTPGLVGNVFSPDARAVALVLQITPDLEKPPGDSLFAALRGGITRLGLPDEQVHFAGKLVAQSVFVDRLKWELVVFMSLSVLLVTGLLWLTFRTWWGVVLPLIVVLGAILWGLGVMSAFGVSIDLMTALLPLMLFVVGMSDTIHIISRYVSELGYGAGKKEALWTTIKESGFGSGLSALTTSLGFFTLMTSTIRPIHNFGLFTGVAIILAFILSFTLLPAMLVLLGKPQLREPRRQGHSWDGVLGRLFRQVLLRRRLVFIVSGLVLATAIGLSTRVRINSALLDDLSKSDPVRQDFAFFERQFAGVRPFEMELKPASGRNIYDLDVLRETEKIEGYLETTYGLRFAASPVTLVKSVRKALNGGGMAEYRLPADTLELKRLRGKLRLFRKKAEFSALALPDGSAGRLTGRMADVGSVQAGKLNDALRQHLRATVDSTVLTTRLTGSSNLIDKNNENLTLNMIQGMAIDVLMVTLIVLGLFKSLRMTIVVLIPNLLPIVIVAGVMGLAGVSMKVSTSIIFTIAFGIAVDDTIHFISKLRLTLAKEPDIFKAVRRTYLLAGKAVITTSLILVGGFSTLLFSKFDGTFYVGLLIGLTLLFGVVAELTLLPLLILYFYKRPKAKVVLPDELVAESQNQGQIK
;
A
#
# COMPACT_ATOMS: atom_id res chain seq x y z
N MET A 1 -4.94 49.78 2.47
CA MET A 1 -6.04 49.21 3.28
C MET A 1 -5.58 49.00 4.73
N PRO A 2 -6.43 49.22 5.74
CA PRO A 2 -6.13 48.81 7.11
C PRO A 2 -5.89 47.30 7.17
N ILE A 3 -4.82 46.85 7.84
CA ILE A 3 -4.45 45.43 7.98
C ILE A 3 -5.63 44.55 8.47
N ARG A 4 -6.52 45.10 9.31
CA ARG A 4 -7.75 44.42 9.73
C ARG A 4 -8.74 44.20 8.59
N ARG A 5 -8.95 45.16 7.69
CA ARG A 5 -9.85 44.99 6.52
C ARG A 5 -9.30 43.93 5.58
N LEU A 6 -7.98 43.90 5.37
CA LEU A 6 -7.33 42.86 4.58
C LEU A 6 -7.54 41.47 5.21
N ALA A 7 -7.34 41.35 6.53
CA ALA A 7 -7.60 40.10 7.24
C ALA A 7 -9.05 39.62 7.10
N HIS A 8 -10.05 40.50 7.21
CA HIS A 8 -11.44 40.14 6.96
C HIS A 8 -11.67 39.66 5.53
N LEU A 9 -11.15 40.38 4.53
CA LEU A 9 -11.27 39.98 3.12
C LEU A 9 -10.63 38.61 2.86
N THR A 10 -9.44 38.37 3.41
CA THR A 10 -8.76 37.07 3.33
C THR A 10 -9.60 35.97 3.96
N LEU A 11 -10.18 36.17 5.15
CA LEU A 11 -11.03 35.17 5.79
C LEU A 11 -12.31 34.87 4.99
N VAL A 12 -12.93 35.89 4.38
CA VAL A 12 -14.11 35.68 3.51
C VAL A 12 -13.74 34.86 2.28
N LEU A 13 -12.64 35.22 1.60
CA LEU A 13 -12.17 34.49 0.42
C LEU A 13 -11.84 33.03 0.75
N LEU A 14 -11.05 32.81 1.82
CA LEU A 14 -10.69 31.47 2.26
C LEU A 14 -11.92 30.68 2.75
N GLY A 15 -12.88 31.34 3.37
CA GLY A 15 -14.15 30.75 3.79
C GLY A 15 -14.98 30.26 2.59
N LEU A 16 -15.02 31.02 1.49
CA LEU A 16 -15.69 30.60 0.25
C LEU A 16 -15.02 29.37 -0.38
N ILE A 17 -13.68 29.38 -0.46
CA ILE A 17 -12.93 28.22 -0.97
C ILE A 17 -13.17 27.00 -0.07
N THR A 18 -13.18 27.19 1.25
CA THR A 18 -13.45 26.13 2.22
C THR A 18 -14.85 25.55 2.06
N ALA A 19 -15.86 26.40 1.82
CA ALA A 19 -17.22 25.94 1.54
C ALA A 19 -17.31 25.14 0.24
N LEU A 20 -16.61 25.57 -0.82
CA LEU A 20 -16.52 24.84 -2.08
C LEU A 20 -15.81 23.49 -1.89
N SER A 21 -14.69 23.45 -1.17
CA SER A 21 -13.98 22.21 -0.84
C SER A 21 -14.84 21.28 0.02
N ALA A 22 -15.64 21.79 0.94
CA ALA A 22 -16.59 21.00 1.71
C ALA A 22 -17.67 20.36 0.83
N TYR A 23 -18.24 21.14 -0.10
CA TYR A 23 -19.21 20.63 -1.07
C TYR A 23 -18.60 19.54 -1.98
N SER A 24 -17.37 19.74 -2.45
CA SER A 24 -16.63 18.75 -3.23
C SER A 24 -16.34 17.48 -2.42
N THR A 25 -15.87 17.65 -1.18
CA THR A 25 -15.55 16.53 -0.27
C THR A 25 -16.79 15.71 0.12
N ALA A 26 -17.97 16.34 0.19
CA ALA A 26 -19.22 15.62 0.45
C ALA A 26 -19.60 14.63 -0.68
N GLN A 27 -19.06 14.81 -1.88
CA GLN A 27 -19.30 13.93 -3.04
C GLN A 27 -18.26 12.81 -3.18
N LEU A 28 -17.30 12.78 -2.27
CA LEU A 28 -16.13 11.94 -2.39
C LEU A 28 -16.52 10.47 -2.16
N ARG A 29 -16.19 9.64 -3.15
CA ARG A 29 -16.50 8.21 -3.14
C ARG A 29 -15.31 7.43 -2.61
N PHE A 30 -15.58 6.20 -2.21
CA PHE A 30 -14.52 5.28 -1.87
C PHE A 30 -14.35 4.24 -2.98
N ASN A 31 -13.12 3.92 -3.30
CA ASN A 31 -12.77 2.92 -4.30
C ASN A 31 -12.07 1.73 -3.63
N TYR A 32 -12.50 0.54 -4.00
CA TYR A 32 -12.14 -0.72 -3.37
C TYR A 32 -11.69 -1.76 -4.39
N ASN A 33 -11.38 -1.34 -5.62
CA ASN A 33 -10.97 -2.25 -6.66
C ASN A 33 -9.50 -2.66 -6.49
N PHE A 34 -9.27 -3.94 -6.17
CA PHE A 34 -7.92 -4.49 -6.08
C PHE A 34 -7.19 -4.46 -7.43
N ASN A 35 -7.91 -4.38 -8.55
CA ASN A 35 -7.30 -4.27 -9.88
C ASN A 35 -6.52 -2.94 -10.06
N ASP A 36 -6.78 -1.91 -9.25
CA ASP A 36 -6.01 -0.65 -9.30
C ASP A 36 -4.58 -0.81 -8.77
N PHE A 37 -4.29 -1.93 -8.12
CA PHE A 37 -2.93 -2.30 -7.72
C PHE A 37 -2.15 -3.00 -8.83
N TYR A 38 -2.73 -3.21 -10.00
CA TYR A 38 -1.99 -3.68 -11.17
C TYR A 38 -1.08 -2.57 -11.73
N PRO A 39 0.05 -2.92 -12.38
CA PRO A 39 1.01 -1.94 -12.85
C PRO A 39 0.46 -1.15 -14.04
N ALA A 40 0.09 0.11 -13.81
CA ALA A 40 -0.44 0.99 -14.84
C ALA A 40 0.63 1.35 -15.88
N GLY A 41 0.26 1.30 -17.17
CA GLY A 41 1.17 1.56 -18.29
C GLY A 41 2.11 0.40 -18.63
N ASP A 42 1.97 -0.76 -17.98
CA ASP A 42 2.73 -1.97 -18.30
C ASP A 42 2.05 -2.77 -19.44
N PRO A 43 2.76 -3.16 -20.50
CA PRO A 43 2.22 -3.97 -21.60
C PRO A 43 1.60 -5.31 -21.16
N ASP A 44 2.01 -5.87 -20.02
CA ASP A 44 1.41 -7.09 -19.48
C ASP A 44 0.01 -6.85 -18.89
N LEU A 45 -0.27 -5.64 -18.38
CA LEU A 45 -1.61 -5.25 -17.94
C LEU A 45 -2.54 -5.14 -19.16
N ASP A 46 -2.11 -4.47 -20.22
CA ASP A 46 -2.90 -4.36 -21.47
C ASP A 46 -3.17 -5.74 -22.06
N TYR A 47 -2.17 -6.62 -22.03
CA TYR A 47 -2.33 -8.01 -22.46
C TYR A 47 -3.36 -8.76 -21.61
N TYR A 48 -3.28 -8.63 -20.28
CA TYR A 48 -4.22 -9.26 -19.37
C TYR A 48 -5.65 -8.73 -19.54
N GLN A 49 -5.83 -7.45 -19.81
CA GLN A 49 -7.16 -6.89 -20.13
C GLN A 49 -7.73 -7.49 -21.42
N GLY A 50 -6.94 -7.59 -22.48
CA GLY A 50 -7.36 -8.28 -23.70
C GLY A 50 -7.57 -9.79 -23.52
N TYR A 51 -6.87 -10.41 -22.59
CA TYR A 51 -7.05 -11.81 -22.20
C TYR A 51 -8.37 -12.03 -21.45
N THR A 52 -8.66 -11.21 -20.45
CA THR A 52 -9.88 -11.31 -19.63
C THR A 52 -11.15 -10.99 -20.42
N GLN A 53 -11.08 -10.12 -21.43
CA GLN A 53 -12.20 -9.93 -22.37
C GLN A 53 -12.54 -11.19 -23.18
N ARG A 54 -11.54 -12.05 -23.44
CA ARG A 54 -11.69 -13.27 -24.24
C ARG A 54 -12.06 -14.51 -23.41
N PHE A 55 -11.46 -14.65 -22.23
CA PHE A 55 -11.58 -15.85 -21.39
C PHE A 55 -12.30 -15.63 -20.05
N GLY A 56 -12.65 -14.38 -19.71
CA GLY A 56 -13.14 -13.99 -18.39
C GLY A 56 -12.02 -13.71 -17.39
N ASN A 57 -12.40 -13.18 -16.23
CA ASN A 57 -11.46 -12.83 -15.16
C ASN A 57 -11.05 -14.09 -14.35
N ASP A 58 -9.88 -14.04 -13.72
CA ASP A 58 -9.31 -15.12 -12.89
C ASP A 58 -9.56 -14.94 -11.39
N ASN A 59 -10.18 -13.83 -10.96
CA ASN A 59 -10.42 -13.53 -9.56
C ASN A 59 -11.88 -13.16 -9.20
N ASP A 60 -12.81 -13.23 -10.16
CA ASP A 60 -14.24 -12.94 -9.97
C ASP A 60 -15.01 -14.19 -9.51
N TYR A 61 -14.57 -14.78 -8.40
CA TYR A 61 -15.24 -15.89 -7.74
C TYR A 61 -15.27 -15.73 -6.22
N VAL A 62 -16.21 -16.44 -5.60
CA VAL A 62 -16.24 -16.69 -4.15
C VAL A 62 -15.99 -18.16 -3.92
N LEU A 63 -15.06 -18.49 -3.03
CA LEU A 63 -14.87 -19.83 -2.50
C LEU A 63 -15.61 -19.92 -1.17
N LEU A 64 -16.48 -20.91 -1.05
CA LEU A 64 -17.22 -21.21 0.15
C LEU A 64 -16.88 -22.63 0.61
N GLY A 65 -16.13 -22.72 1.70
CA GLY A 65 -15.67 -23.96 2.31
C GLY A 65 -16.61 -24.36 3.44
N LEU A 66 -16.94 -25.64 3.51
CA LEU A 66 -17.79 -26.22 4.55
C LEU A 66 -17.08 -27.43 5.16
N GLU A 67 -16.88 -27.39 6.47
CA GLU A 67 -16.36 -28.53 7.22
C GLU A 67 -17.49 -29.47 7.65
N ALA A 68 -17.25 -30.77 7.53
CA ALA A 68 -18.13 -31.79 8.06
C ALA A 68 -18.15 -31.72 9.60
N PRO A 69 -19.26 -32.07 10.26
CA PRO A 69 -19.33 -32.08 11.72
C PRO A 69 -18.24 -32.95 12.35
N ALA A 70 -17.80 -32.58 13.56
CA ALA A 70 -16.78 -33.31 14.30
C ALA A 70 -17.08 -34.82 14.36
N GLY A 71 -16.08 -35.65 14.03
CA GLY A 71 -16.24 -37.11 13.97
C GLY A 71 -16.91 -37.66 12.71
N LYS A 72 -17.44 -36.82 11.82
CA LYS A 72 -18.07 -37.22 10.54
C LYS A 72 -17.24 -36.85 9.31
N THR A 73 -17.57 -37.44 8.16
CA THR A 73 -16.98 -37.09 6.87
C THR A 73 -17.97 -36.31 6.01
N VAL A 74 -17.48 -35.73 4.91
CA VAL A 74 -18.30 -34.99 3.93
C VAL A 74 -19.42 -35.83 3.30
N PHE A 75 -19.35 -37.16 3.42
CA PHE A 75 -20.36 -38.09 2.93
C PHE A 75 -21.53 -38.31 3.90
N ASP A 76 -21.60 -37.58 5.02
CA ASP A 76 -22.77 -37.60 5.90
C ASP A 76 -24.01 -37.04 5.16
N PRO A 77 -25.12 -37.80 5.07
CA PRO A 77 -26.30 -37.37 4.29
C PRO A 77 -26.93 -36.06 4.79
N ALA A 78 -26.94 -35.83 6.10
CA ALA A 78 -27.51 -34.61 6.68
C ALA A 78 -26.64 -33.39 6.34
N PHE A 79 -25.31 -33.55 6.38
CA PHE A 79 -24.37 -32.54 5.90
C PHE A 79 -24.57 -32.25 4.40
N LEU A 80 -24.60 -33.28 3.55
CA LEU A 80 -24.80 -33.11 2.10
C LEU A 80 -26.13 -32.44 1.74
N ALA A 81 -27.21 -32.71 2.48
CA ALA A 81 -28.50 -32.04 2.29
C ALA A 81 -28.41 -30.53 2.58
N LYS A 82 -27.62 -30.12 3.58
CA LYS A 82 -27.34 -28.70 3.86
C LYS A 82 -26.49 -28.08 2.76
N VAL A 83 -25.45 -28.77 2.29
CA VAL A 83 -24.61 -28.33 1.17
C VAL A 83 -25.45 -28.12 -0.10
N ASP A 84 -26.37 -29.03 -0.41
CA ASP A 84 -27.23 -28.91 -1.58
C ASP A 84 -28.22 -27.74 -1.44
N SER A 85 -28.86 -27.60 -0.27
CA SER A 85 -29.76 -26.48 0.02
C SER A 85 -29.06 -25.13 -0.16
N LEU A 86 -27.81 -25.03 0.31
CA LEU A 86 -26.99 -23.83 0.14
C LEU A 86 -26.61 -23.60 -1.33
N THR A 87 -26.33 -24.67 -2.08
CA THR A 87 -26.06 -24.62 -3.52
C THR A 87 -27.25 -24.05 -4.29
N GLN A 88 -28.47 -24.51 -3.97
CA GLN A 88 -29.70 -24.00 -4.61
C GLN A 88 -29.97 -22.55 -4.24
N LEU A 89 -29.72 -22.16 -2.98
CA LEU A 89 -29.83 -20.78 -2.53
C LEU A 89 -28.87 -19.87 -3.29
N ALA A 90 -27.61 -20.29 -3.43
CA ALA A 90 -26.58 -19.53 -4.12
C ALA A 90 -26.91 -19.35 -5.62
N ARG A 91 -27.38 -20.40 -6.30
CA ARG A 91 -27.79 -20.34 -7.72
C ARG A 91 -28.90 -19.34 -8.00
N ARG A 92 -29.74 -19.03 -7.01
CA ARG A 92 -30.85 -18.08 -7.14
C ARG A 92 -30.44 -16.63 -6.93
N GLN A 93 -29.20 -16.37 -6.52
CA GLN A 93 -28.72 -15.00 -6.28
C GLN A 93 -28.42 -14.29 -7.61
N ARG A 94 -28.87 -13.04 -7.73
CA ARG A 94 -28.79 -12.22 -8.96
C ARG A 94 -27.37 -12.10 -9.55
N HIS A 95 -26.34 -12.11 -8.71
CA HIS A 95 -24.96 -11.88 -9.11
C HIS A 95 -24.11 -13.16 -9.18
N VAL A 96 -24.73 -14.33 -9.01
CA VAL A 96 -24.05 -15.62 -9.17
C VAL A 96 -24.34 -16.15 -10.57
N LEU A 97 -23.31 -16.24 -11.40
CA LEU A 97 -23.40 -16.72 -12.77
C LEU A 97 -23.46 -18.25 -12.84
N SER A 98 -22.66 -18.91 -12.01
CA SER A 98 -22.65 -20.36 -11.90
C SER A 98 -22.13 -20.81 -10.54
N VAL A 99 -22.51 -22.03 -10.15
CA VAL A 99 -22.07 -22.65 -8.90
C VAL A 99 -21.56 -24.05 -9.20
N THR A 100 -20.27 -24.24 -9.00
CA THR A 100 -19.64 -25.56 -8.95
C THR A 100 -19.75 -26.07 -7.53
N SER A 101 -20.53 -27.14 -7.34
CA SER A 101 -20.81 -27.70 -6.01
C SER A 101 -20.71 -29.22 -6.01
N PRO A 102 -20.14 -29.84 -4.96
CA PRO A 102 -20.08 -31.28 -4.77
C PRO A 102 -21.39 -32.02 -5.06
N THR A 103 -22.53 -31.45 -4.65
CA THR A 103 -23.85 -32.10 -4.74
C THR A 103 -24.46 -32.05 -6.13
N THR A 104 -23.92 -31.21 -7.01
CA THR A 104 -24.45 -31.00 -8.36
C THR A 104 -23.48 -31.42 -9.46
N LEU A 105 -22.26 -31.79 -9.08
CA LEU A 105 -21.28 -32.35 -9.99
C LEU A 105 -21.73 -33.75 -10.44
N ALA A 106 -21.51 -34.00 -11.72
CA ALA A 106 -21.90 -35.24 -12.36
C ALA A 106 -20.84 -35.71 -13.34
N ASN A 107 -20.75 -37.02 -13.51
CA ASN A 107 -19.99 -37.69 -14.53
C ASN A 107 -20.83 -37.73 -15.83
N PRO A 108 -20.49 -36.95 -16.86
CA PRO A 108 -21.22 -37.02 -18.12
C PRO A 108 -20.94 -38.35 -18.82
N VAL A 109 -21.98 -38.98 -19.35
CA VAL A 109 -21.93 -40.21 -20.14
C VAL A 109 -22.78 -40.02 -21.39
N VAL A 110 -22.31 -40.48 -22.53
CA VAL A 110 -23.05 -40.43 -23.79
C VAL A 110 -23.51 -41.84 -24.13
N GLU A 111 -24.82 -42.03 -24.14
CA GLU A 111 -25.48 -43.26 -24.57
C GLU A 111 -26.50 -42.92 -25.67
N GLY A 112 -26.46 -43.65 -26.77
CA GLY A 112 -27.30 -43.37 -27.94
C GLY A 112 -27.10 -41.94 -28.48
N LEU A 113 -28.19 -41.17 -28.56
CA LEU A 113 -28.20 -39.77 -29.03
C LEU A 113 -28.16 -38.74 -27.89
N GLY A 114 -28.14 -39.18 -26.63
CA GLY A 114 -28.27 -38.32 -25.44
C GLY A 114 -26.97 -38.17 -24.64
N VAL A 115 -26.85 -37.06 -23.91
CA VAL A 115 -25.83 -36.87 -22.87
C VAL A 115 -26.52 -36.96 -21.52
N PHE A 116 -26.16 -37.97 -20.73
CA PHE A 116 -26.66 -38.21 -19.37
C PHE A 116 -25.62 -37.74 -18.36
N ASN A 117 -26.05 -37.04 -17.32
CA ASN A 117 -25.17 -36.59 -16.24
C ASN A 117 -25.43 -37.46 -15.02
N ILE A 118 -24.57 -38.43 -14.76
CA ILE A 118 -24.68 -39.32 -13.60
C ILE A 118 -24.10 -38.60 -12.37
N PRO A 119 -24.88 -38.30 -11.32
CA PRO A 119 -24.35 -37.61 -10.13
C PRO A 119 -23.15 -38.35 -9.52
N TYR A 120 -22.18 -37.62 -8.97
CA TYR A 120 -21.09 -38.25 -8.21
C TYR A 120 -21.51 -38.66 -6.79
N LEU A 121 -22.54 -38.01 -6.24
CA LEU A 121 -23.04 -38.27 -4.90
C LEU A 121 -24.51 -38.71 -4.94
N HIS A 122 -24.82 -39.75 -4.16
CA HIS A 122 -26.17 -40.30 -4.00
C HIS A 122 -26.59 -40.32 -2.52
N PRO A 123 -26.66 -39.15 -1.84
CA PRO A 123 -26.86 -39.10 -0.39
C PRO A 123 -28.15 -39.79 0.09
N GLY A 124 -29.21 -39.76 -0.71
CA GLY A 124 -30.48 -40.42 -0.40
C GLY A 124 -30.40 -41.95 -0.36
N ALA A 125 -29.41 -42.56 -1.04
CA ALA A 125 -29.20 -44.01 -1.07
C ALA A 125 -28.29 -44.50 0.06
N TYR A 126 -27.49 -43.63 0.68
CA TYR A 126 -26.43 -44.04 1.62
C TYR A 126 -26.94 -44.76 2.87
N ALA A 127 -28.17 -44.49 3.30
CA ALA A 127 -28.76 -45.17 4.45
C ALA A 127 -29.17 -46.62 4.14
N GLN A 128 -29.57 -46.89 2.89
CA GLN A 128 -30.06 -48.20 2.45
C GLN A 128 -28.97 -49.03 1.77
N GLU A 129 -27.98 -48.36 1.15
CA GLU A 129 -26.90 -48.96 0.38
C GLU A 129 -25.53 -48.41 0.80
N PRO A 130 -24.94 -48.87 1.92
CA PRO A 130 -23.62 -48.40 2.37
C PRO A 130 -22.51 -48.62 1.34
N ALA A 131 -22.63 -49.65 0.50
CA ALA A 131 -21.71 -49.91 -0.61
C ALA A 131 -21.70 -48.76 -1.62
N ARG A 132 -22.86 -48.14 -1.90
CA ARG A 132 -22.96 -46.99 -2.82
C ARG A 132 -22.14 -45.80 -2.36
N ARG A 133 -22.10 -45.56 -1.05
CA ARG A 133 -21.24 -44.51 -0.46
C ARG A 133 -19.75 -44.80 -0.70
N ALA A 134 -19.34 -46.06 -0.54
CA ALA A 134 -17.96 -46.45 -0.80
C ALA A 134 -17.59 -46.29 -2.28
N ASP A 135 -18.50 -46.66 -3.19
CA ASP A 135 -18.33 -46.51 -4.64
C ASP A 135 -18.23 -45.04 -5.05
N ASP A 136 -19.18 -44.20 -4.59
CA ASP A 136 -19.17 -42.75 -4.83
C ASP A 136 -17.85 -42.15 -4.34
N SER A 137 -17.42 -42.49 -3.12
CA SER A 137 -16.16 -42.00 -2.56
C SER A 137 -14.95 -42.44 -3.41
N THR A 138 -14.90 -43.70 -3.84
CA THR A 138 -13.81 -44.22 -4.65
C THR A 138 -13.74 -43.53 -6.00
N LEU A 139 -14.90 -43.30 -6.64
CA LEU A 139 -14.98 -42.61 -7.92
C LEU A 139 -14.54 -41.15 -7.80
N ILE A 140 -14.99 -40.44 -6.77
CA ILE A 140 -14.63 -39.04 -6.54
C ILE A 140 -13.12 -38.89 -6.34
N TYR A 141 -12.53 -39.72 -5.47
CA TYR A 141 -11.11 -39.62 -5.14
C TYR A 141 -10.17 -40.13 -6.24
N ARG A 142 -10.70 -40.84 -7.25
CA ARG A 142 -9.97 -41.22 -8.46
C ARG A 142 -10.18 -40.27 -9.63
N THR A 143 -11.13 -39.34 -9.56
CA THR A 143 -11.44 -38.42 -10.67
C THR A 143 -10.58 -37.16 -10.55
N PRO A 144 -9.71 -36.86 -11.54
CA PRO A 144 -8.89 -35.66 -11.55
C PRO A 144 -9.73 -34.38 -11.52
N GLY A 145 -9.24 -33.36 -10.81
CA GLY A 145 -9.90 -32.05 -10.72
C GLY A 145 -11.05 -31.95 -9.72
N LEU A 146 -11.42 -33.05 -9.02
CA LEU A 146 -12.40 -33.03 -7.91
C LEU A 146 -11.72 -32.84 -6.55
N VAL A 147 -10.74 -33.69 -6.23
CA VAL A 147 -9.96 -33.60 -5.00
C VAL A 147 -9.04 -32.38 -5.05
N GLY A 148 -8.97 -31.64 -3.95
CA GLY A 148 -8.27 -30.36 -3.86
C GLY A 148 -9.06 -29.19 -4.44
N ASN A 149 -10.04 -29.42 -5.32
CA ASN A 149 -10.86 -28.34 -5.89
C ASN A 149 -12.19 -28.15 -5.14
N VAL A 150 -12.96 -29.23 -5.00
CA VAL A 150 -14.30 -29.25 -4.39
C VAL A 150 -14.43 -30.24 -3.23
N PHE A 151 -13.55 -31.25 -3.14
CA PHE A 151 -13.43 -32.15 -2.00
C PHE A 151 -12.03 -32.05 -1.39
N SER A 152 -11.92 -32.01 -0.07
CA SER A 152 -10.62 -32.05 0.60
C SER A 152 -9.98 -33.45 0.52
N PRO A 153 -8.64 -33.56 0.52
CA PRO A 153 -7.96 -34.87 0.49
C PRO A 153 -8.32 -35.80 1.66
N ASP A 154 -8.70 -35.25 2.81
CA ASP A 154 -9.02 -35.98 4.04
C ASP A 154 -10.51 -36.30 4.22
N ALA A 155 -11.36 -35.95 3.24
CA ALA A 155 -12.82 -36.10 3.28
C ALA A 155 -13.50 -35.38 4.46
N ARG A 156 -12.88 -34.32 5.00
CA ARG A 156 -13.43 -33.50 6.09
C ARG A 156 -14.07 -32.19 5.62
N ALA A 157 -13.78 -31.73 4.41
CA ALA A 157 -14.34 -30.49 3.91
C ALA A 157 -14.74 -30.56 2.43
N VAL A 158 -15.71 -29.72 2.07
CA VAL A 158 -16.08 -29.45 0.68
C VAL A 158 -15.99 -27.97 0.36
N ALA A 159 -15.78 -27.64 -0.91
CA ALA A 159 -15.77 -26.26 -1.39
C ALA A 159 -16.81 -26.08 -2.51
N LEU A 160 -17.54 -24.97 -2.44
CA LEU A 160 -18.36 -24.44 -3.53
C LEU A 160 -17.59 -23.31 -4.19
N VAL A 161 -17.50 -23.33 -5.52
CA VAL A 161 -16.93 -22.24 -6.32
C VAL A 161 -18.09 -21.49 -6.97
N LEU A 162 -18.30 -20.25 -6.53
CA LEU A 162 -19.35 -19.37 -7.02
C LEU A 162 -18.73 -18.39 -8.00
N GLN A 163 -18.99 -18.54 -9.29
CA GLN A 163 -18.61 -17.53 -10.29
C GLN A 163 -19.58 -16.37 -10.17
N ILE A 164 -19.05 -15.16 -10.01
CA ILE A 164 -19.86 -13.95 -9.82
C ILE A 164 -19.79 -13.04 -11.04
N THR A 165 -20.68 -12.05 -11.09
CA THR A 165 -20.60 -11.00 -12.11
C THR A 165 -19.22 -10.32 -12.06
N PRO A 166 -18.55 -10.11 -13.21
CA PRO A 166 -17.24 -9.49 -13.23
C PRO A 166 -17.22 -8.11 -12.58
N ASP A 167 -16.14 -7.81 -11.86
CA ASP A 167 -15.91 -6.53 -11.16
C ASP A 167 -17.11 -6.05 -10.31
N LEU A 168 -17.75 -7.00 -9.61
CA LEU A 168 -18.89 -6.72 -8.74
C LEU A 168 -18.53 -5.67 -7.66
N GLU A 169 -19.20 -4.53 -7.71
CA GLU A 169 -19.00 -3.45 -6.74
C GLU A 169 -19.47 -3.83 -5.33
N LYS A 170 -19.03 -3.06 -4.32
CA LYS A 170 -19.30 -3.35 -2.91
C LYS A 170 -20.80 -3.46 -2.56
N PRO A 171 -21.71 -2.52 -2.88
CA PRO A 171 -23.09 -2.64 -2.38
C PRO A 171 -23.83 -3.89 -2.89
N PRO A 172 -23.76 -4.25 -4.20
CA PRO A 172 -24.25 -5.53 -4.68
C PRO A 172 -23.51 -6.73 -4.07
N GLY A 173 -22.20 -6.62 -3.88
CA GLY A 173 -21.35 -7.63 -3.27
C GLY A 173 -21.70 -7.93 -1.81
N ASP A 174 -21.91 -6.91 -0.99
CA ASP A 174 -22.36 -7.00 0.40
C ASP A 174 -23.74 -7.64 0.48
N SER A 175 -24.63 -7.30 -0.46
CA SER A 175 -25.96 -7.91 -0.54
C SER A 175 -25.89 -9.41 -0.83
N LEU A 176 -25.00 -9.81 -1.75
CA LEU A 176 -24.74 -11.22 -2.04
C LEU A 176 -24.14 -11.92 -0.82
N PHE A 177 -23.13 -11.34 -0.19
CA PHE A 177 -22.45 -11.92 0.97
C PHE A 177 -23.40 -12.07 2.17
N ALA A 178 -24.24 -11.07 2.43
CA ALA A 178 -25.28 -11.11 3.44
C ALA A 178 -26.34 -12.19 3.14
N ALA A 179 -26.74 -12.35 1.88
CA ALA A 179 -27.67 -13.41 1.47
C ALA A 179 -27.08 -14.82 1.69
N LEU A 180 -25.80 -15.02 1.36
CA LEU A 180 -25.09 -16.28 1.60
C LEU A 180 -24.99 -16.58 3.10
N ARG A 181 -24.53 -15.61 3.91
CA ARG A 181 -24.45 -15.76 5.38
C ARG A 181 -25.82 -16.03 6.01
N GLY A 182 -26.85 -15.28 5.62
CA GLY A 182 -28.21 -15.51 6.07
C GLY A 182 -28.74 -16.91 5.71
N GLY A 183 -28.36 -17.42 4.54
CA GLY A 183 -28.64 -18.81 4.12
C GLY A 183 -27.96 -19.84 5.03
N ILE A 184 -26.67 -19.65 5.32
CA ILE A 184 -25.88 -20.50 6.22
C ILE A 184 -26.50 -20.56 7.62
N THR A 185 -26.84 -19.40 8.19
CA THR A 185 -27.47 -19.33 9.52
C THR A 185 -28.82 -20.06 9.55
N ARG A 186 -29.66 -19.90 8.52
CA ARG A 186 -30.96 -20.60 8.42
C ARG A 186 -30.84 -22.12 8.32
N LEU A 187 -29.74 -22.62 7.75
CA LEU A 187 -29.46 -24.06 7.63
C LEU A 187 -28.83 -24.66 8.90
N GLY A 188 -28.58 -23.84 9.92
CA GLY A 188 -27.96 -24.27 11.18
C GLY A 188 -26.57 -24.87 10.95
N LEU A 189 -25.77 -24.26 10.08
CA LEU A 189 -24.34 -24.52 9.94
C LEU A 189 -23.59 -23.61 10.92
N PRO A 190 -22.79 -24.15 11.85
CA PRO A 190 -22.00 -23.34 12.77
C PRO A 190 -21.00 -22.45 12.00
N ASP A 191 -20.84 -21.20 12.42
CA ASP A 191 -19.91 -20.26 11.78
C ASP A 191 -18.46 -20.80 11.74
N GLU A 192 -18.06 -21.59 12.74
CA GLU A 192 -16.73 -22.22 12.82
C GLU A 192 -16.47 -23.26 11.71
N GLN A 193 -17.53 -23.79 11.08
CA GLN A 193 -17.43 -24.79 10.00
C GLN A 193 -17.51 -24.15 8.61
N VAL A 194 -17.56 -22.82 8.53
CA VAL A 194 -17.84 -22.11 7.29
C VAL A 194 -16.75 -21.09 6.99
N HIS A 195 -16.12 -21.26 5.84
CA HIS A 195 -14.97 -20.46 5.43
C HIS A 195 -15.22 -19.76 4.11
N PHE A 196 -14.83 -18.48 4.03
CA PHE A 196 -14.99 -17.68 2.83
C PHE A 196 -13.65 -17.18 2.29
N ALA A 197 -13.43 -17.34 0.98
CA ALA A 197 -12.30 -16.73 0.29
C ALA A 197 -12.70 -16.14 -1.07
N GLY A 198 -11.79 -15.36 -1.65
CA GLY A 198 -11.99 -14.65 -2.92
C GLY A 198 -12.00 -13.13 -2.78
N LYS A 199 -11.88 -12.43 -3.92
CA LYS A 199 -11.76 -10.97 -4.01
C LYS A 199 -12.91 -10.25 -3.31
N LEU A 200 -14.15 -10.71 -3.52
CA LEU A 200 -15.34 -10.09 -2.92
C LEU A 200 -15.30 -10.11 -1.38
N VAL A 201 -14.87 -11.23 -0.79
CA VAL A 201 -14.78 -11.40 0.67
C VAL A 201 -13.74 -10.43 1.23
N ALA A 202 -12.56 -10.37 0.60
CA ALA A 202 -11.53 -9.42 0.97
C ALA A 202 -12.04 -7.96 0.84
N GLN A 203 -12.69 -7.60 -0.27
CA GLN A 203 -13.24 -6.25 -0.45
C GLN A 203 -14.24 -5.87 0.65
N SER A 204 -15.19 -6.73 1.00
CA SER A 204 -16.18 -6.39 2.05
C SER A 204 -15.52 -6.10 3.40
N VAL A 205 -14.59 -6.95 3.84
CA VAL A 205 -13.96 -6.86 5.17
C VAL A 205 -12.92 -5.74 5.25
N PHE A 206 -12.09 -5.55 4.22
CA PHE A 206 -11.07 -4.50 4.21
C PHE A 206 -11.71 -3.11 4.30
N VAL A 207 -12.84 -2.92 3.64
CA VAL A 207 -13.48 -1.60 3.56
C VAL A 207 -14.09 -1.15 4.87
N ASP A 208 -14.86 -2.04 5.51
CA ASP A 208 -15.54 -1.67 6.76
C ASP A 208 -14.50 -1.39 7.85
N ARG A 209 -13.39 -2.14 7.84
CA ARG A 209 -12.24 -1.87 8.70
C ARG A 209 -11.54 -0.57 8.37
N LEU A 210 -11.27 -0.29 7.09
CA LEU A 210 -10.59 0.95 6.68
C LEU A 210 -11.38 2.19 7.12
N LYS A 211 -12.71 2.19 6.96
CA LYS A 211 -13.56 3.30 7.43
C LYS A 211 -13.49 3.46 8.94
N TRP A 212 -13.57 2.36 9.68
CA TRP A 212 -13.51 2.38 11.14
C TRP A 212 -12.15 2.85 11.64
N GLU A 213 -11.06 2.30 11.09
CA GLU A 213 -9.68 2.69 11.41
C GLU A 213 -9.43 4.17 11.11
N LEU A 214 -9.89 4.68 9.97
CA LEU A 214 -9.76 6.09 9.61
C LEU A 214 -10.41 6.98 10.67
N VAL A 215 -11.65 6.70 11.08
CA VAL A 215 -12.36 7.51 12.09
C VAL A 215 -11.68 7.40 13.46
N VAL A 216 -11.31 6.19 13.88
CA VAL A 216 -10.72 5.95 15.20
C VAL A 216 -9.34 6.56 15.32
N PHE A 217 -8.44 6.32 14.37
CA PHE A 217 -7.07 6.82 14.43
C PHE A 217 -6.99 8.33 14.16
N MET A 218 -7.84 8.88 13.29
CA MET A 218 -7.94 10.33 13.14
C MET A 218 -8.42 10.97 14.45
N SER A 219 -9.44 10.40 15.10
CA SER A 219 -9.94 10.93 16.39
C SER A 219 -8.91 10.83 17.50
N LEU A 220 -8.19 9.69 17.59
CA LEU A 220 -7.14 9.49 18.57
C LEU A 220 -5.96 10.43 18.33
N SER A 221 -5.56 10.62 17.06
CA SER A 221 -4.52 11.57 16.67
C SER A 221 -4.93 13.00 17.02
N VAL A 222 -6.16 13.42 16.72
CA VAL A 222 -6.69 14.73 17.10
C VAL A 222 -6.62 14.93 18.61
N LEU A 223 -7.06 13.95 19.40
CA LEU A 223 -7.02 14.04 20.86
C LEU A 223 -5.59 14.15 21.39
N LEU A 224 -4.69 13.32 20.89
CA LEU A 224 -3.29 13.29 21.32
C LEU A 224 -2.55 14.57 20.94
N VAL A 225 -2.66 15.02 19.68
CA VAL A 225 -2.04 16.26 19.19
C VAL A 225 -2.60 17.46 19.94
N THR A 226 -3.92 17.52 20.15
CA THR A 226 -4.55 18.57 20.96
C THR A 226 -3.97 18.61 22.38
N GLY A 227 -3.80 17.44 23.02
CA GLY A 227 -3.17 17.33 24.33
C GLY A 227 -1.71 17.83 24.34
N LEU A 228 -0.91 17.46 23.34
CA LEU A 228 0.48 17.90 23.21
C LEU A 228 0.62 19.40 22.91
N LEU A 229 -0.26 19.95 22.07
CA LEU A 229 -0.32 21.40 21.84
C LEU A 229 -0.72 22.14 23.11
N TRP A 230 -1.70 21.61 23.86
CA TRP A 230 -2.10 22.19 25.14
C TRP A 230 -0.95 22.17 26.15
N LEU A 231 -0.19 21.07 26.24
CA LEU A 231 0.99 20.97 27.09
C LEU A 231 2.07 21.99 26.71
N THR A 232 2.25 22.21 25.40
CA THR A 232 3.27 23.09 24.83
C THR A 232 2.95 24.57 24.98
N PHE A 233 1.74 24.97 24.57
CA PHE A 233 1.33 26.37 24.48
C PHE A 233 0.50 26.83 25.67
N ARG A 234 -0.16 25.91 26.40
CA ARG A 234 -0.99 26.16 27.59
C ARG A 234 -2.02 27.29 27.41
N THR A 235 -2.49 27.48 26.18
CA THR A 235 -3.40 28.55 25.79
C THR A 235 -4.36 28.02 24.72
N TRP A 236 -5.64 28.39 24.79
CA TRP A 236 -6.66 27.88 23.86
C TRP A 236 -6.36 28.26 22.41
N TRP A 237 -5.92 29.50 22.15
CA TRP A 237 -5.61 29.98 20.80
C TRP A 237 -4.35 29.31 20.23
N GLY A 238 -3.38 28.95 21.08
CA GLY A 238 -2.20 28.18 20.67
C GLY A 238 -2.51 26.73 20.28
N VAL A 239 -3.72 26.27 20.55
CA VAL A 239 -4.23 24.94 20.18
C VAL A 239 -5.20 25.05 18.99
N VAL A 240 -6.21 25.92 19.11
CA VAL A 240 -7.30 26.02 18.12
C VAL A 240 -6.82 26.55 16.77
N LEU A 241 -5.91 27.54 16.73
CA LEU A 241 -5.48 28.12 15.46
C LEU A 241 -4.70 27.14 14.58
N PRO A 242 -3.70 26.38 15.10
CA PRO A 242 -3.10 25.27 14.36
C PRO A 242 -4.13 24.27 13.81
N LEU A 243 -5.07 23.84 14.67
CA LEU A 243 -6.08 22.86 14.28
C LEU A 243 -6.96 23.36 13.14
N ILE A 244 -7.42 24.62 13.18
CA ILE A 244 -8.21 25.21 12.09
C ILE A 244 -7.44 25.20 10.76
N VAL A 245 -6.16 25.56 10.79
CA VAL A 245 -5.33 25.60 9.58
C VAL A 245 -5.17 24.20 8.98
N VAL A 246 -4.84 23.22 9.81
CA VAL A 246 -4.58 21.86 9.36
C VAL A 246 -5.85 21.14 8.94
N LEU A 247 -6.96 21.30 9.66
CA LEU A 247 -8.26 20.77 9.23
C LEU A 247 -8.73 21.42 7.93
N GLY A 248 -8.48 22.72 7.75
CA GLY A 248 -8.70 23.42 6.49
C GLY A 248 -7.87 22.83 5.35
N ALA A 249 -6.59 22.55 5.59
CA ALA A 249 -5.70 21.95 4.59
C ALA A 249 -6.14 20.53 4.19
N ILE A 250 -6.57 19.71 5.16
CA ILE A 250 -7.14 18.38 4.91
C ILE A 250 -8.39 18.51 4.04
N LEU A 251 -9.32 19.40 4.41
CA LEU A 251 -10.55 19.62 3.66
C LEU A 251 -10.28 20.10 2.23
N TRP A 252 -9.32 21.00 2.06
CA TRP A 252 -8.92 21.49 0.73
C TRP A 252 -8.25 20.38 -0.09
N GLY A 253 -7.35 19.59 0.51
CA GLY A 253 -6.70 18.46 -0.14
C GLY A 253 -7.70 17.41 -0.61
N LEU A 254 -8.64 17.01 0.25
CA LEU A 254 -9.74 16.11 -0.11
C LEU A 254 -10.69 16.73 -1.15
N GLY A 255 -10.96 18.02 -1.05
CA GLY A 255 -11.79 18.75 -2.01
C GLY A 255 -11.17 18.79 -3.41
N VAL A 256 -9.85 18.98 -3.51
CA VAL A 256 -9.09 18.87 -4.76
C VAL A 256 -9.15 17.44 -5.28
N MET A 257 -8.88 16.45 -4.44
CA MET A 257 -8.94 15.04 -4.83
C MET A 257 -10.30 14.66 -5.44
N SER A 258 -11.39 15.08 -4.77
CA SER A 258 -12.76 14.88 -5.25
C SER A 258 -13.04 15.61 -6.57
N ALA A 259 -12.52 16.84 -6.72
CA ALA A 259 -12.70 17.63 -7.95
C ALA A 259 -12.03 16.99 -9.19
N PHE A 260 -10.95 16.23 -8.98
CA PHE A 260 -10.32 15.42 -10.04
C PHE A 260 -10.97 14.04 -10.22
N GLY A 261 -12.07 13.75 -9.52
CA GLY A 261 -12.78 12.48 -9.61
C GLY A 261 -12.05 11.31 -8.95
N VAL A 262 -11.07 11.58 -8.09
CA VAL A 262 -10.30 10.54 -7.40
C VAL A 262 -11.00 10.15 -6.09
N SER A 263 -11.16 8.85 -5.91
CA SER A 263 -11.86 8.26 -4.76
C SER A 263 -10.88 7.93 -3.63
N ILE A 264 -11.38 7.80 -2.39
CA ILE A 264 -10.60 7.26 -1.26
C ILE A 264 -10.44 5.75 -1.43
N ASP A 265 -9.19 5.33 -1.59
CA ASP A 265 -8.72 3.95 -1.57
C ASP A 265 -7.88 3.66 -0.30
N LEU A 266 -7.28 2.46 -0.22
CA LEU A 266 -6.48 2.03 0.92
C LEU A 266 -5.28 2.96 1.22
N MET A 267 -4.66 3.55 0.19
CA MET A 267 -3.49 4.43 0.36
C MET A 267 -3.93 5.86 0.70
N THR A 268 -4.86 6.40 -0.07
CA THR A 268 -5.39 7.77 0.10
C THR A 268 -6.21 7.93 1.37
N ALA A 269 -6.73 6.85 1.98
CA ALA A 269 -7.30 6.88 3.33
C ALA A 269 -6.31 7.35 4.41
N LEU A 270 -5.00 7.21 4.18
CA LEU A 270 -3.98 7.70 5.10
C LEU A 270 -3.71 9.21 4.96
N LEU A 271 -4.12 9.85 3.85
CA LEU A 271 -3.85 11.26 3.57
C LEU A 271 -4.34 12.21 4.67
N PRO A 272 -5.60 12.11 5.16
CA PRO A 272 -6.08 13.01 6.22
C PRO A 272 -5.25 12.92 7.49
N LEU A 273 -4.88 11.69 7.89
CA LEU A 273 -4.06 11.46 9.06
C LEU A 273 -2.64 12.00 8.87
N MET A 274 -2.02 11.73 7.73
CA MET A 274 -0.66 12.22 7.45
C MET A 274 -0.59 13.74 7.42
N LEU A 275 -1.55 14.40 6.75
CA LEU A 275 -1.64 15.86 6.78
C LEU A 275 -1.94 16.40 8.17
N PHE A 276 -2.76 15.69 8.95
CA PHE A 276 -3.05 16.10 10.31
C PHE A 276 -1.79 16.12 11.19
N VAL A 277 -0.89 15.15 11.00
CA VAL A 277 0.34 15.05 11.78
C VAL A 277 1.43 15.97 11.22
N VAL A 278 1.69 15.90 9.91
CA VAL A 278 2.79 16.64 9.24
C VAL A 278 2.47 18.12 9.07
N GLY A 279 1.23 18.46 8.69
CA GLY A 279 0.81 19.85 8.43
C GLY A 279 0.82 20.75 9.66
N MET A 280 0.95 20.19 10.86
CA MET A 280 1.05 20.94 12.12
C MET A 280 2.39 21.66 12.27
N SER A 281 3.46 21.15 11.65
CA SER A 281 4.85 21.64 11.80
C SER A 281 4.96 23.15 11.57
N ASP A 282 4.54 23.63 10.39
CA ASP A 282 4.60 25.04 10.00
C ASP A 282 3.89 25.97 10.99
N THR A 283 2.67 25.61 11.39
CA THR A 283 1.87 26.42 12.31
C THR A 283 2.52 26.54 13.69
N ILE A 284 3.18 25.46 14.16
CA ILE A 284 3.92 25.44 15.43
C ILE A 284 5.15 26.35 15.32
N HIS A 285 5.92 26.29 14.23
CA HIS A 285 7.07 27.16 14.01
C HIS A 285 6.67 28.64 13.95
N ILE A 286 5.58 28.97 13.26
CA ILE A 286 5.03 30.33 13.16
C ILE A 286 4.56 30.84 14.53
N ILE A 287 3.73 30.08 15.24
CA ILE A 287 3.20 30.49 16.55
C ILE A 287 4.31 30.60 17.59
N SER A 288 5.24 29.65 17.63
CA SER A 288 6.37 29.68 18.56
C SER A 288 7.22 30.94 18.34
N ARG A 289 7.48 31.31 17.08
CA ARG A 289 8.22 32.54 16.75
C ARG A 289 7.44 33.80 17.12
N TYR A 290 6.15 33.85 16.81
CA TYR A 290 5.27 34.97 17.18
C TYR A 290 5.23 35.20 18.69
N VAL A 291 5.06 34.13 19.48
CA VAL A 291 5.08 34.18 20.95
C VAL A 291 6.45 34.65 21.47
N SER A 292 7.55 34.19 20.86
CA SER A 292 8.89 34.60 21.24
C SER A 292 9.12 36.10 21.04
N GLU A 293 8.68 36.65 19.90
CA GLU A 293 8.84 38.08 19.60
C GLU A 293 7.99 38.96 20.53
N LEU A 294 6.76 38.53 20.83
CA LEU A 294 5.96 39.19 21.87
C LEU A 294 6.63 39.16 23.24
N GLY A 295 7.31 38.06 23.57
CA GLY A 295 8.07 37.90 24.82
C GLY A 295 9.30 38.79 24.90
N TYR A 296 9.89 39.16 23.77
CA TYR A 296 10.97 40.16 23.68
C TYR A 296 10.46 41.61 23.73
N GLY A 297 9.15 41.82 23.90
CA GLY A 297 8.55 43.14 24.04
C GLY A 297 8.04 43.76 22.72
N ALA A 298 8.14 43.06 21.60
CA ALA A 298 7.69 43.60 20.31
C ALA A 298 6.18 43.90 20.28
N GLY A 299 5.81 44.92 19.50
CA GLY A 299 4.41 45.21 19.21
C GLY A 299 3.77 44.07 18.41
N LYS A 300 2.43 43.90 18.50
CA LYS A 300 1.72 42.81 17.80
C LYS A 300 2.01 42.76 16.29
N LYS A 301 1.96 43.92 15.63
CA LYS A 301 2.20 44.05 14.19
C LYS A 301 3.66 43.72 13.83
N GLU A 302 4.60 44.20 14.65
CA GLU A 302 6.02 43.98 14.48
C GLU A 302 6.38 42.49 14.69
N ALA A 303 5.87 41.87 15.76
CA ALA A 303 6.05 40.45 16.04
C ALA A 303 5.55 39.58 14.88
N LEU A 304 4.37 39.89 14.31
CA LEU A 304 3.82 39.15 13.18
C LEU A 304 4.65 39.34 11.91
N TRP A 305 5.08 40.58 11.63
CA TRP A 305 5.92 40.89 10.47
C TRP A 305 7.28 40.17 10.53
N THR A 306 7.95 40.24 11.69
CA THR A 306 9.21 39.53 11.93
C THR A 306 9.04 38.02 11.80
N THR A 307 7.92 37.48 12.31
CA THR A 307 7.60 36.05 12.22
C THR A 307 7.45 35.61 10.76
N ILE A 308 6.63 36.32 9.96
CA ILE A 308 6.42 35.98 8.55
C ILE A 308 7.74 36.08 7.78
N LYS A 309 8.53 37.15 8.00
CA LYS A 309 9.79 37.37 7.29
C LYS A 309 10.84 36.32 7.62
N GLU A 310 10.98 35.93 8.89
CA GLU A 310 12.01 34.99 9.31
C GLU A 310 11.61 33.52 9.19
N SER A 311 10.33 33.18 9.41
CA SER A 311 9.84 31.80 9.31
C SER A 311 9.42 31.44 7.88
N GLY A 312 8.99 32.41 7.07
CA GLY A 312 8.45 32.17 5.72
C GLY A 312 9.38 31.42 4.79
N PHE A 313 10.65 31.84 4.71
CA PHE A 313 11.61 31.20 3.82
C PHE A 313 11.95 29.76 4.23
N GLY A 314 12.11 29.50 5.54
CA GLY A 314 12.36 28.15 6.05
C GLY A 314 11.16 27.23 5.84
N SER A 315 9.96 27.70 6.21
CA SER A 315 8.71 26.92 6.10
C SER A 315 8.36 26.63 4.64
N GLY A 316 8.53 27.59 3.73
CA GLY A 316 8.26 27.38 2.31
C GLY A 316 9.22 26.38 1.66
N LEU A 317 10.48 26.38 2.10
CA LEU A 317 11.46 25.41 1.62
C LEU A 317 11.18 24.01 2.17
N SER A 318 10.79 23.93 3.45
CA SER A 318 10.31 22.71 4.09
C SER A 318 9.10 22.12 3.35
N ALA A 319 8.02 22.90 3.19
CA ALA A 319 6.81 22.49 2.49
C ALA A 319 7.11 22.02 1.06
N LEU A 320 8.03 22.71 0.36
CA LEU A 320 8.52 22.29 -0.94
C LEU A 320 9.24 20.93 -0.85
N THR A 321 10.19 20.74 0.06
CA THR A 321 10.88 19.46 0.21
C THR A 321 9.96 18.30 0.57
N THR A 322 9.03 18.51 1.49
CA THR A 322 8.09 17.45 1.90
C THR A 322 7.12 17.14 0.76
N SER A 323 6.59 18.15 0.07
CA SER A 323 5.72 17.96 -1.10
C SER A 323 6.41 17.18 -2.23
N LEU A 324 7.68 17.48 -2.51
CA LEU A 324 8.47 16.77 -3.51
C LEU A 324 8.76 15.33 -3.08
N GLY A 325 9.02 15.08 -1.79
CA GLY A 325 9.07 13.73 -1.21
C GLY A 325 7.80 12.92 -1.45
N PHE A 326 6.62 13.54 -1.39
CA PHE A 326 5.38 12.87 -1.78
C PHE A 326 5.23 12.75 -3.31
N PHE A 327 5.67 13.74 -4.09
CA PHE A 327 5.62 13.68 -5.55
C PHE A 327 6.53 12.60 -6.14
N THR A 328 7.60 12.18 -5.47
CA THR A 328 8.40 11.04 -5.95
C THR A 328 7.61 9.73 -5.97
N LEU A 329 6.56 9.59 -5.15
CA LEU A 329 5.64 8.45 -5.22
C LEU A 329 4.83 8.41 -6.53
N MET A 330 4.76 9.51 -7.29
CA MET A 330 4.18 9.54 -8.64
C MET A 330 5.02 8.75 -9.66
N THR A 331 6.24 8.35 -9.33
CA THR A 331 7.00 7.41 -10.16
C THR A 331 6.47 5.97 -10.07
N SER A 332 5.58 5.69 -9.11
CA SER A 332 5.00 4.37 -8.91
C SER A 332 4.01 4.01 -10.03
N THR A 333 4.15 2.80 -10.56
CA THR A 333 3.16 2.18 -11.46
C THR A 333 1.85 1.80 -10.76
N ILE A 334 1.81 1.86 -9.42
CA ILE A 334 0.64 1.53 -8.60
C ILE A 334 -0.22 2.79 -8.45
N ARG A 335 -1.40 2.83 -9.08
CA ARG A 335 -2.27 4.02 -9.09
C ARG A 335 -2.62 4.54 -7.70
N PRO A 336 -3.00 3.71 -6.70
CA PRO A 336 -3.20 4.17 -5.33
C PRO A 336 -1.99 4.92 -4.73
N ILE A 337 -0.76 4.45 -4.98
CA ILE A 337 0.46 5.09 -4.47
C ILE A 337 0.76 6.38 -5.21
N HIS A 338 0.60 6.37 -6.53
CA HIS A 338 0.75 7.57 -7.37
C HIS A 338 -0.20 8.69 -6.90
N ASN A 339 -1.50 8.37 -6.77
CA ASN A 339 -2.52 9.32 -6.34
C ASN A 339 -2.27 9.80 -4.91
N PHE A 340 -1.94 8.88 -4.01
CA PHE A 340 -1.58 9.22 -2.64
C PHE A 340 -0.43 10.23 -2.58
N GLY A 341 0.64 10.02 -3.36
CA GLY A 341 1.76 10.96 -3.49
C GLY A 341 1.34 12.33 -4.03
N LEU A 342 0.61 12.34 -5.16
CA LEU A 342 0.15 13.55 -5.80
C LEU A 342 -0.72 14.42 -4.86
N PHE A 343 -1.79 13.85 -4.30
CA PHE A 343 -2.73 14.63 -3.50
C PHE A 343 -2.17 15.01 -2.13
N THR A 344 -1.30 14.18 -1.54
CA THR A 344 -0.63 14.55 -0.28
C THR A 344 0.37 15.68 -0.51
N GLY A 345 1.17 15.62 -1.59
CA GLY A 345 2.10 16.69 -1.96
C GLY A 345 1.39 18.02 -2.23
N VAL A 346 0.30 18.00 -2.99
CA VAL A 346 -0.56 19.17 -3.21
C VAL A 346 -1.11 19.70 -1.88
N ALA A 347 -1.62 18.83 -1.02
CA ALA A 347 -2.24 19.25 0.22
C ALA A 347 -1.24 19.83 1.24
N ILE A 348 0.04 19.43 1.20
CA ILE A 348 1.12 20.08 1.97
C ILE A 348 1.35 21.51 1.48
N ILE A 349 1.38 21.73 0.16
CA ILE A 349 1.49 23.08 -0.40
C ILE A 349 0.30 23.94 0.02
N LEU A 350 -0.92 23.37 0.03
CA LEU A 350 -2.12 24.05 0.53
C LEU A 350 -2.02 24.35 2.04
N ALA A 351 -1.47 23.43 2.84
CA ALA A 351 -1.22 23.65 4.27
C ALA A 351 -0.25 24.81 4.51
N PHE A 352 0.81 24.91 3.71
CA PHE A 352 1.74 26.06 3.74
C PHE A 352 1.01 27.37 3.38
N ILE A 353 0.22 27.37 2.30
CA ILE A 353 -0.56 28.55 1.89
C ILE A 353 -1.49 29.00 3.01
N LEU A 354 -2.23 28.08 3.64
CA LEU A 354 -3.10 28.40 4.77
C LEU A 354 -2.31 28.88 6.00
N SER A 355 -1.16 28.29 6.28
CA SER A 355 -0.29 28.70 7.38
C SER A 355 0.24 30.14 7.24
N PHE A 356 0.39 30.65 6.01
CA PHE A 356 0.85 32.02 5.75
C PHE A 356 -0.26 33.01 5.37
N THR A 357 -1.51 32.54 5.22
CA THR A 357 -2.66 33.39 4.90
C THR A 357 -3.70 33.37 6.02
N LEU A 358 -4.28 32.22 6.30
CA LEU A 358 -5.32 32.01 7.30
C LEU A 358 -4.83 32.33 8.71
N LEU A 359 -3.68 31.76 9.11
CA LEU A 359 -3.15 31.93 10.47
C LEU A 359 -2.79 33.40 10.79
N PRO A 360 -2.03 34.14 9.96
CA PRO A 360 -1.80 35.57 10.19
C PRO A 360 -3.09 36.40 10.20
N ALA A 361 -4.05 36.11 9.32
CA ALA A 361 -5.33 36.82 9.30
C ALA A 361 -6.10 36.64 10.61
N MET A 362 -6.17 35.41 11.15
CA MET A 362 -6.76 35.15 12.46
C MET A 362 -6.00 35.86 13.59
N LEU A 363 -4.67 35.77 13.59
CA LEU A 363 -3.82 36.42 14.60
C LEU A 363 -3.98 37.94 14.59
N VAL A 364 -4.16 38.59 13.43
CA VAL A 364 -4.42 40.04 13.31
C VAL A 364 -5.70 40.45 14.02
N LEU A 365 -6.75 39.63 13.96
CA LEU A 365 -8.07 39.95 14.52
C LEU A 365 -8.17 39.63 16.02
N LEU A 366 -7.48 38.60 16.50
CA LEU A 366 -7.48 38.22 17.93
C LEU A 366 -6.82 39.29 18.83
N GLY A 367 -7.12 39.29 20.12
CA GLY A 367 -6.44 40.17 21.09
C GLY A 367 -4.92 39.89 21.19
N LYS A 368 -4.13 40.85 21.69
CA LYS A 368 -2.73 40.58 22.04
C LYS A 368 -2.73 39.46 23.11
N PRO A 369 -2.03 38.34 22.89
CA PRO A 369 -2.00 37.28 23.89
C PRO A 369 -1.48 37.81 25.22
N GLN A 370 -2.18 37.55 26.33
CA GLN A 370 -1.61 37.72 27.65
C GLN A 370 -0.55 36.62 27.83
N LEU A 371 0.72 36.98 27.65
CA LEU A 371 1.82 36.09 27.98
C LEU A 371 1.77 35.86 29.49
N ARG A 372 1.47 34.63 29.94
CA ARG A 372 1.58 34.26 31.35
C ARG A 372 3.07 34.29 31.73
N GLU A 373 3.45 35.45 32.28
CA GLU A 373 4.78 35.91 32.73
C GLU A 373 5.90 36.04 31.68
N PRO A 374 6.72 37.11 31.76
CA PRO A 374 8.01 37.15 31.06
C PRO A 374 8.91 36.10 31.72
N ARG A 375 9.26 35.04 30.98
CA ARG A 375 10.07 33.93 31.51
C ARG A 375 11.37 34.45 32.14
N ARG A 376 11.47 34.37 33.47
CA ARG A 376 12.72 34.60 34.21
C ARG A 376 13.79 33.62 33.74
N GLN A 377 15.03 34.11 33.61
CA GLN A 377 16.20 33.31 33.21
C GLN A 377 16.37 32.11 34.16
N GLY A 378 16.45 30.90 33.62
CA GLY A 378 16.91 29.71 34.35
C GLY A 378 15.98 28.49 34.37
N HIS A 379 14.68 28.63 34.08
CA HIS A 379 13.73 27.49 33.98
C HIS A 379 13.10 27.37 32.56
N SER A 380 13.76 27.93 31.55
CA SER A 380 13.32 27.91 30.15
C SER A 380 13.91 26.72 29.38
N TRP A 381 13.28 26.38 28.25
CA TRP A 381 13.79 25.44 27.24
C TRP A 381 15.27 25.69 26.89
N ASP A 382 15.73 26.94 26.98
CA ASP A 382 17.14 27.32 26.75
C ASP A 382 18.11 26.64 27.73
N GLY A 383 17.69 26.39 28.97
CA GLY A 383 18.50 25.69 29.97
C GLY A 383 18.61 24.19 29.70
N VAL A 384 17.55 23.56 29.18
CA VAL A 384 17.58 22.14 28.76
C VAL A 384 18.44 21.99 27.51
N LEU A 385 18.16 22.78 26.46
CA LEU A 385 18.92 22.78 25.22
C LEU A 385 20.39 23.16 25.44
N GLY A 386 20.66 24.14 26.30
CA GLY A 386 22.02 24.55 26.64
C GLY A 386 22.81 23.43 27.35
N ARG A 387 22.17 22.68 28.25
CA ARG A 387 22.77 21.50 28.89
C ARG A 387 23.03 20.39 27.87
N LEU A 388 22.06 20.10 26.99
CA LEU A 388 22.19 19.06 25.98
C LEU A 388 23.30 19.41 24.98
N PHE A 389 23.33 20.65 24.47
CA PHE A 389 24.40 21.14 23.60
C PHE A 389 25.78 21.03 24.27
N ARG A 390 25.90 21.41 25.55
CA ARG A 390 27.14 21.26 26.32
C ARG A 390 27.57 19.79 26.43
N GLN A 391 26.64 18.89 26.74
CA GLN A 391 26.93 17.46 26.84
C GLN A 391 27.39 16.86 25.50
N VAL A 392 26.72 17.24 24.40
CA VAL A 392 27.09 16.85 23.03
C VAL A 392 28.52 17.29 22.70
N LEU A 393 28.88 18.54 23.05
CA LEU A 393 30.25 19.05 22.84
C LEU A 393 31.30 18.34 23.69
N LEU A 394 31.01 18.10 24.98
CA LEU A 394 31.93 17.41 25.90
C LEU A 394 32.15 15.95 25.49
N ARG A 395 31.10 15.28 25.00
CA ARG A 395 31.13 13.86 24.59
C ARG A 395 31.24 13.68 23.08
N ARG A 396 31.76 14.67 22.34
CA ARG A 396 31.81 14.65 20.85
C ARG A 396 32.42 13.40 20.24
N ARG A 397 33.50 12.86 20.83
CA ARG A 397 34.14 11.61 20.35
C ARG A 397 33.19 10.41 20.50
N LEU A 398 32.49 10.33 21.63
CA LEU A 398 31.50 9.28 21.89
C LEU A 398 30.33 9.37 20.90
N VAL A 399 29.83 10.58 20.61
CA VAL A 399 28.75 10.77 19.63
C VAL A 399 29.17 10.23 18.26
N PHE A 400 30.36 10.59 17.76
CA PHE A 400 30.86 10.06 16.47
C PHE A 400 31.04 8.53 16.48
N ILE A 401 31.62 7.97 17.55
CA ILE A 401 31.83 6.51 17.67
C ILE A 401 30.49 5.78 17.69
N VAL A 402 29.54 6.24 18.50
CA VAL A 402 28.21 5.61 18.63
C VAL A 402 27.44 5.74 17.32
N SER A 403 27.39 6.92 16.70
CA SER A 403 26.74 7.11 15.40
C SER A 403 27.37 6.22 14.31
N GLY A 404 28.71 6.11 14.28
CA GLY A 404 29.42 5.25 13.34
C GLY A 404 29.14 3.76 13.58
N LEU A 405 29.13 3.30 14.84
CA LEU A 405 28.82 1.92 15.20
C LEU A 405 27.36 1.56 14.88
N VAL A 406 26.43 2.46 15.21
CA VAL A 406 25.01 2.31 14.89
C VAL A 406 24.82 2.22 13.38
N LEU A 407 25.46 3.10 12.61
CA LEU A 407 25.39 3.07 11.15
C LEU A 407 25.94 1.75 10.59
N ALA A 408 27.13 1.31 11.01
CA ALA A 408 27.73 0.07 10.55
C ALA A 408 26.87 -1.16 10.90
N THR A 409 26.32 -1.19 12.12
CA THR A 409 25.43 -2.27 12.57
C THR A 409 24.12 -2.27 11.79
N ALA A 410 23.54 -1.10 11.56
CA ALA A 410 22.30 -0.95 10.81
C ALA A 410 22.46 -1.39 9.34
N ILE A 411 23.58 -1.04 8.68
CA ILE A 411 23.92 -1.52 7.33
C ILE A 411 24.06 -3.06 7.33
N GLY A 412 24.77 -3.62 8.31
CA GLY A 412 24.93 -5.07 8.42
C GLY A 412 23.59 -5.78 8.57
N LEU A 413 22.70 -5.27 9.42
CA LEU A 413 21.38 -5.85 9.65
C LEU A 413 20.42 -5.62 8.48
N SER A 414 20.52 -4.50 7.75
CA SER A 414 19.64 -4.21 6.62
C SER A 414 19.82 -5.19 5.46
N THR A 415 20.99 -5.84 5.34
CA THR A 415 21.20 -6.92 4.36
C THR A 415 20.27 -8.13 4.56
N ARG A 416 19.65 -8.26 5.75
CA ARG A 416 18.70 -9.34 6.07
C ARG A 416 17.27 -9.02 5.68
N VAL A 417 16.97 -7.79 5.25
CA VAL A 417 15.62 -7.40 4.80
C VAL A 417 15.26 -8.20 3.56
N ARG A 418 14.12 -8.90 3.62
CA ARG A 418 13.59 -9.68 2.49
C ARG A 418 12.43 -8.92 1.85
N ILE A 419 12.47 -8.79 0.54
CA ILE A 419 11.34 -8.28 -0.24
C ILE A 419 10.43 -9.46 -0.49
N ASN A 420 9.30 -9.54 0.20
CA ASN A 420 8.35 -10.63 -0.02
C ASN A 420 6.94 -10.14 0.31
N SER A 421 6.01 -10.39 -0.59
CA SER A 421 4.61 -10.02 -0.41
C SER A 421 3.72 -11.21 -0.73
N ALA A 422 2.80 -11.54 0.19
CA ALA A 422 1.67 -12.42 -0.03
C ALA A 422 0.36 -11.61 -0.07
N LEU A 423 -0.71 -12.19 -0.61
CA LEU A 423 -1.98 -11.52 -0.91
C LEU A 423 -2.64 -10.89 0.33
N LEU A 424 -2.53 -11.52 1.50
CA LEU A 424 -3.15 -11.09 2.76
C LEU A 424 -2.14 -10.81 3.87
N ASP A 425 -0.90 -10.48 3.52
CA ASP A 425 0.16 -10.21 4.51
C ASP A 425 -0.05 -8.95 5.33
N ASP A 426 -0.98 -8.06 4.96
CA ASP A 426 -1.36 -6.90 5.75
C ASP A 426 -2.43 -7.20 6.82
N LEU A 427 -3.03 -8.39 6.80
CA LEU A 427 -3.97 -8.80 7.85
C LEU A 427 -3.24 -9.53 8.98
N SER A 428 -3.59 -9.25 10.24
CA SER A 428 -3.04 -9.99 11.38
C SER A 428 -3.27 -11.51 11.26
N LYS A 429 -2.40 -12.34 11.86
CA LYS A 429 -2.56 -13.81 11.84
C LYS A 429 -3.84 -14.32 12.53
N SER A 430 -4.36 -13.54 13.48
CA SER A 430 -5.64 -13.81 14.16
C SER A 430 -6.86 -13.38 13.36
N ASP A 431 -6.67 -12.81 12.17
CA ASP A 431 -7.77 -12.30 11.38
C ASP A 431 -8.65 -13.40 10.80
N PRO A 432 -9.99 -13.36 10.95
CA PRO A 432 -10.88 -14.37 10.40
C PRO A 432 -10.71 -14.59 8.89
N VAL A 433 -10.49 -13.52 8.11
CA VAL A 433 -10.29 -13.65 6.65
C VAL A 433 -8.98 -14.36 6.35
N ARG A 434 -7.92 -14.06 7.10
CA ARG A 434 -6.63 -14.73 6.93
C ARG A 434 -6.70 -16.20 7.34
N GLN A 435 -7.49 -16.53 8.37
CA GLN A 435 -7.74 -17.91 8.81
C GLN A 435 -8.52 -18.71 7.76
N ASP A 436 -9.57 -18.12 7.17
CA ASP A 436 -10.34 -18.74 6.10
C ASP A 436 -9.48 -19.01 4.86
N PHE A 437 -8.63 -18.06 4.47
CA PHE A 437 -7.67 -18.28 3.40
C PHE A 437 -6.71 -19.42 3.75
N ALA A 438 -6.15 -19.43 4.96
CA ALA A 438 -5.27 -20.51 5.42
C ALA A 438 -5.99 -21.88 5.47
N PHE A 439 -7.31 -21.91 5.62
CA PHE A 439 -8.10 -23.13 5.47
C PHE A 439 -8.08 -23.64 4.01
N PHE A 440 -8.35 -22.79 3.02
CA PHE A 440 -8.28 -23.20 1.59
C PHE A 440 -6.87 -23.60 1.14
N GLU A 441 -5.85 -22.96 1.71
CA GLU A 441 -4.44 -23.29 1.47
C GLU A 441 -4.05 -24.67 2.03
N ARG A 442 -4.71 -25.12 3.11
CA ARG A 442 -4.45 -26.44 3.72
C ARG A 442 -5.31 -27.54 3.12
N GLN A 443 -6.61 -27.28 2.94
CA GLN A 443 -7.60 -28.29 2.60
C GLN A 443 -7.90 -28.39 1.10
N PHE A 444 -7.54 -27.37 0.32
CA PHE A 444 -7.85 -27.28 -1.11
C PHE A 444 -6.62 -26.85 -1.92
N ALA A 445 -6.86 -26.49 -3.18
CA ALA A 445 -5.84 -26.11 -4.14
C ALA A 445 -5.17 -24.77 -3.80
N GLY A 446 -5.66 -24.05 -2.80
CA GLY A 446 -5.26 -22.69 -2.46
C GLY A 446 -6.11 -21.61 -3.13
N VAL A 447 -5.72 -20.37 -2.88
CA VAL A 447 -6.46 -19.17 -3.33
C VAL A 447 -5.76 -18.41 -4.45
N ARG A 448 -4.50 -18.75 -4.77
CA ARG A 448 -3.70 -18.03 -5.76
C ARG A 448 -4.03 -18.54 -7.17
N PRO A 449 -4.64 -17.73 -8.05
CA PRO A 449 -4.89 -18.14 -9.42
C PRO A 449 -3.60 -18.19 -10.24
N PHE A 450 -3.55 -19.12 -11.17
CA PHE A 450 -2.53 -19.26 -12.20
C PHE A 450 -3.19 -19.17 -13.58
N GLU A 451 -2.64 -18.35 -14.47
CA GLU A 451 -3.20 -18.18 -15.81
C GLU A 451 -2.11 -18.17 -16.89
N MET A 452 -2.33 -18.98 -17.92
CA MET A 452 -1.48 -19.00 -19.11
C MET A 452 -2.35 -19.06 -20.36
N GLU A 453 -2.03 -18.21 -21.33
CA GLU A 453 -2.61 -18.30 -22.66
C GLU A 453 -1.82 -19.30 -23.52
N LEU A 454 -2.57 -20.15 -24.23
CA LEU A 454 -2.08 -21.13 -25.17
C LEU A 454 -2.43 -20.67 -26.59
N LYS A 455 -1.43 -20.39 -27.43
CA LYS A 455 -1.62 -19.93 -28.81
C LYS A 455 -1.00 -20.92 -29.79
N PRO A 456 -1.80 -21.73 -30.49
CA PRO A 456 -1.32 -22.58 -31.58
C PRO A 456 -0.61 -21.75 -32.65
N ALA A 457 0.40 -22.35 -33.30
CA ALA A 457 1.05 -21.71 -34.44
C ALA A 457 0.08 -21.50 -35.62
N SER A 458 0.41 -20.56 -36.51
CA SER A 458 -0.41 -20.22 -37.68
C SER A 458 -0.82 -21.46 -38.49
N GLY A 459 -2.13 -21.62 -38.74
CA GLY A 459 -2.68 -22.77 -39.46
C GLY A 459 -3.00 -23.99 -38.60
N ARG A 460 -2.61 -23.99 -37.31
CA ARG A 460 -3.01 -25.01 -36.32
C ARG A 460 -4.20 -24.54 -35.48
N ASN A 461 -4.81 -25.47 -34.78
CA ASN A 461 -5.95 -25.24 -33.90
C ASN A 461 -5.68 -25.83 -32.51
N ILE A 462 -6.27 -25.25 -31.46
CA ILE A 462 -6.03 -25.67 -30.06
C ILE A 462 -6.38 -27.13 -29.79
N TYR A 463 -7.28 -27.71 -30.59
CA TYR A 463 -7.67 -29.12 -30.48
C TYR A 463 -6.87 -30.06 -31.38
N ASP A 464 -5.82 -29.60 -32.06
CA ASP A 464 -4.95 -30.48 -32.84
C ASP A 464 -4.10 -31.36 -31.90
N LEU A 465 -3.86 -32.62 -32.28
CA LEU A 465 -3.27 -33.61 -31.38
C LEU A 465 -1.88 -33.20 -30.87
N ASP A 466 -1.05 -32.62 -31.74
CA ASP A 466 0.28 -32.14 -31.36
C ASP A 466 0.17 -31.00 -30.34
N VAL A 467 -0.76 -30.06 -30.53
CA VAL A 467 -0.99 -28.93 -29.61
C VAL A 467 -1.47 -29.43 -28.25
N LEU A 468 -2.38 -30.42 -28.24
CA LEU A 468 -2.86 -31.05 -27.01
C LEU A 468 -1.74 -31.81 -26.28
N ARG A 469 -0.85 -32.50 -27.00
CA ARG A 469 0.31 -33.18 -26.41
C ARG A 469 1.31 -32.19 -25.81
N GLU A 470 1.61 -31.09 -26.49
CA GLU A 470 2.44 -30.03 -25.93
C GLU A 470 1.78 -29.40 -24.69
N THR A 471 0.46 -29.19 -24.72
CA THR A 471 -0.29 -28.67 -23.57
C THR A 471 -0.26 -29.65 -22.39
N GLU A 472 -0.39 -30.96 -22.62
CA GLU A 472 -0.34 -31.99 -21.58
C GLU A 472 1.04 -32.07 -20.90
N LYS A 473 2.14 -31.88 -21.66
CA LYS A 473 3.48 -31.75 -21.08
C LYS A 473 3.56 -30.57 -20.11
N ILE A 474 2.98 -29.43 -20.49
CA ILE A 474 2.94 -28.23 -19.64
C ILE A 474 2.12 -28.50 -18.38
N GLU A 475 0.93 -29.09 -18.50
CA GLU A 475 0.10 -29.49 -17.34
C GLU A 475 0.89 -30.38 -16.38
N GLY A 476 1.58 -31.41 -16.90
CA GLY A 476 2.37 -32.32 -16.06
C GLY A 476 3.50 -31.61 -15.29
N TYR A 477 4.20 -30.67 -15.92
CA TYR A 477 5.21 -29.86 -15.22
C TYR A 477 4.57 -28.96 -14.15
N LEU A 478 3.44 -28.34 -14.48
CA LEU A 478 2.74 -27.44 -13.57
C LEU A 478 2.24 -28.18 -12.31
N GLU A 479 1.70 -29.38 -12.46
CA GLU A 479 1.21 -30.20 -11.35
C GLU A 479 2.36 -30.76 -10.49
N THR A 480 3.42 -31.27 -11.12
CA THR A 480 4.50 -31.99 -10.40
C THR A 480 5.59 -31.08 -9.83
N THR A 481 5.98 -30.04 -10.57
CA THR A 481 7.17 -29.23 -10.25
C THR A 481 6.80 -27.80 -9.84
N TYR A 482 5.87 -27.18 -10.56
CA TYR A 482 5.44 -25.81 -10.24
C TYR A 482 4.56 -25.77 -8.97
N GLY A 483 3.79 -26.84 -8.72
CA GLY A 483 2.96 -27.01 -7.52
C GLY A 483 1.51 -26.57 -7.68
N LEU A 484 0.97 -26.56 -8.91
CA LEU A 484 -0.47 -26.43 -9.12
C LEU A 484 -1.16 -27.66 -8.53
N ARG A 485 -2.14 -27.41 -7.66
CA ARG A 485 -2.98 -28.47 -7.07
C ARG A 485 -4.26 -28.69 -7.85
N PHE A 486 -4.61 -27.75 -8.71
CA PHE A 486 -5.69 -27.82 -9.67
C PHE A 486 -5.25 -27.16 -10.96
N ALA A 487 -5.49 -27.82 -12.09
CA ALA A 487 -5.27 -27.30 -13.42
C ALA A 487 -6.44 -27.69 -14.34
N ALA A 488 -6.81 -26.79 -15.24
CA ALA A 488 -7.79 -27.02 -16.29
C ALA A 488 -7.35 -26.36 -17.60
N SER A 489 -7.50 -27.08 -18.70
CA SER A 489 -7.12 -26.63 -20.03
C SER A 489 -7.97 -27.29 -21.13
N PRO A 490 -7.73 -26.97 -22.42
CA PRO A 490 -8.32 -27.72 -23.53
C PRO A 490 -8.06 -29.23 -23.47
N VAL A 491 -6.96 -29.69 -22.87
CA VAL A 491 -6.65 -31.11 -22.67
C VAL A 491 -7.67 -31.75 -21.73
N THR A 492 -7.99 -31.08 -20.62
CA THR A 492 -9.02 -31.50 -19.66
C THR A 492 -10.37 -31.69 -20.36
N LEU A 493 -10.74 -30.78 -21.26
CA LEU A 493 -11.99 -30.86 -22.03
C LEU A 493 -12.00 -32.10 -22.94
N VAL A 494 -10.93 -32.32 -23.69
CA VAL A 494 -10.82 -33.45 -24.64
C VAL A 494 -10.87 -34.79 -23.88
N LYS A 495 -10.12 -34.92 -22.78
CA LYS A 495 -10.14 -36.11 -21.92
C LYS A 495 -11.52 -36.37 -21.32
N SER A 496 -12.19 -35.32 -20.85
CA SER A 496 -13.53 -35.40 -20.25
C SER A 496 -14.59 -35.83 -21.27
N VAL A 497 -14.54 -35.28 -22.49
CA VAL A 497 -15.47 -35.67 -23.56
C VAL A 497 -15.19 -37.10 -24.03
N ARG A 498 -13.92 -37.50 -24.14
CA ARG A 498 -13.56 -38.89 -24.48
C ARG A 498 -14.05 -39.88 -23.42
N LYS A 499 -13.86 -39.56 -22.13
CA LYS A 499 -14.41 -40.32 -21.01
C LYS A 499 -15.93 -40.45 -21.14
N ALA A 500 -16.64 -39.34 -21.38
CA ALA A 500 -18.08 -39.34 -21.53
C ALA A 500 -18.57 -40.21 -22.68
N LEU A 501 -17.87 -40.17 -23.82
CA LEU A 501 -18.24 -40.94 -25.02
C LEU A 501 -18.01 -42.45 -24.90
N ASN A 502 -17.24 -42.89 -23.90
CA ASN A 502 -16.92 -44.29 -23.67
C ASN A 502 -17.43 -44.75 -22.30
N GLY A 503 -18.69 -44.46 -21.99
CA GLY A 503 -19.36 -44.98 -20.78
C GLY A 503 -18.95 -44.32 -19.46
N GLY A 504 -18.17 -43.22 -19.48
CA GLY A 504 -17.79 -42.49 -18.27
C GLY A 504 -16.69 -43.13 -17.43
N GLY A 505 -16.02 -44.17 -17.94
CA GLY A 505 -14.98 -44.91 -17.21
C GLY A 505 -13.65 -44.15 -17.09
N MET A 506 -12.99 -44.23 -15.93
CA MET A 506 -11.73 -43.50 -15.68
C MET A 506 -10.56 -43.94 -16.57
N ALA A 507 -10.55 -45.20 -17.05
CA ALA A 507 -9.56 -45.68 -18.02
C ALA A 507 -9.59 -44.89 -19.34
N GLU A 508 -10.71 -44.21 -19.63
CA GLU A 508 -10.90 -43.44 -20.86
C GLU A 508 -10.54 -41.95 -20.72
N TYR A 509 -10.16 -41.51 -19.51
CA TYR A 509 -9.68 -40.15 -19.24
C TYR A 509 -8.21 -39.98 -19.69
N ARG A 510 -7.99 -40.05 -21.00
CA ARG A 510 -6.68 -39.88 -21.64
C ARG A 510 -6.82 -39.14 -22.96
N LEU A 511 -5.71 -38.65 -23.51
CA LEU A 511 -5.75 -38.08 -24.86
C LEU A 511 -6.03 -39.17 -25.91
N PRO A 512 -6.57 -38.79 -27.09
CA PRO A 512 -6.73 -39.70 -28.22
C PRO A 512 -5.37 -40.25 -28.68
N ALA A 513 -5.34 -41.52 -29.08
CA ALA A 513 -4.10 -42.17 -29.51
C ALA A 513 -3.58 -41.58 -30.83
N ASP A 514 -4.50 -41.27 -31.74
CA ASP A 514 -4.20 -40.79 -33.09
C ASP A 514 -5.17 -39.69 -33.57
N THR A 515 -4.84 -39.11 -34.73
CA THR A 515 -5.61 -38.03 -35.35
C THR A 515 -6.99 -38.49 -35.85
N LEU A 516 -7.16 -39.79 -36.15
CA LEU A 516 -8.42 -40.34 -36.61
C LEU A 516 -9.44 -40.42 -35.46
N GLU A 517 -9.02 -40.90 -34.30
CA GLU A 517 -9.80 -40.90 -33.05
C GLU A 517 -10.18 -39.46 -32.68
N LEU A 518 -9.23 -38.54 -32.69
CA LEU A 518 -9.48 -37.13 -32.42
C LEU A 518 -10.49 -36.50 -33.40
N LYS A 519 -10.42 -36.83 -34.70
CA LYS A 519 -11.37 -36.32 -35.70
C LYS A 519 -12.80 -36.79 -35.40
N ARG A 520 -12.97 -38.04 -34.97
CA ARG A 520 -14.27 -38.59 -34.52
C ARG A 520 -14.78 -37.87 -33.25
N LEU A 521 -13.88 -37.60 -32.30
CA LEU A 521 -14.20 -36.88 -31.07
C LEU A 521 -14.58 -35.41 -31.33
N ARG A 522 -13.89 -34.72 -32.24
CA ARG A 522 -14.16 -33.32 -32.64
C ARG A 522 -15.58 -33.09 -33.12
N GLY A 523 -16.14 -34.03 -33.89
CA GLY A 523 -17.54 -33.95 -34.32
C GLY A 523 -18.51 -33.90 -33.12
N LYS A 524 -18.18 -34.62 -32.05
CA LYS A 524 -18.99 -34.73 -30.83
C LYS A 524 -18.65 -33.68 -29.76
N LEU A 525 -17.47 -33.05 -29.80
CA LEU A 525 -17.10 -31.91 -28.96
C LEU A 525 -18.11 -30.75 -29.09
N ARG A 526 -18.79 -30.63 -30.24
CA ARG A 526 -19.88 -29.65 -30.46
C ARG A 526 -21.04 -29.82 -29.47
N LEU A 527 -21.30 -31.02 -28.96
CA LEU A 527 -22.35 -31.29 -27.97
C LEU A 527 -22.08 -30.57 -26.65
N PHE A 528 -20.81 -30.28 -26.33
CA PHE A 528 -20.39 -29.68 -25.08
C PHE A 528 -20.00 -28.20 -25.22
N ARG A 529 -19.86 -27.68 -26.45
CA ARG A 529 -19.42 -26.30 -26.74
C ARG A 529 -20.28 -25.19 -26.13
N LYS A 530 -21.55 -25.45 -25.83
CA LYS A 530 -22.46 -24.46 -25.21
C LYS A 530 -22.30 -24.36 -23.69
N LYS A 531 -21.54 -25.26 -23.04
CA LYS A 531 -21.33 -25.21 -21.60
C LYS A 531 -20.32 -24.10 -21.26
N ALA A 532 -20.61 -23.34 -20.19
CA ALA A 532 -19.75 -22.24 -19.72
C ALA A 532 -18.30 -22.67 -19.45
N GLU A 533 -18.12 -23.87 -18.88
CA GLU A 533 -16.81 -24.50 -18.62
C GLU A 533 -15.99 -24.69 -19.90
N PHE A 534 -16.64 -24.98 -21.02
CA PHE A 534 -15.98 -25.20 -22.30
C PHE A 534 -15.51 -23.87 -22.91
N SER A 535 -16.38 -22.86 -22.92
CA SER A 535 -16.04 -21.51 -23.41
C SER A 535 -14.99 -20.80 -22.55
N ALA A 536 -14.82 -21.19 -21.29
CA ALA A 536 -13.82 -20.62 -20.41
C ALA A 536 -12.39 -21.07 -20.75
N LEU A 537 -12.20 -22.26 -21.32
CA LEU A 537 -10.87 -22.86 -21.53
C LEU A 537 -10.37 -22.77 -22.97
N ALA A 538 -11.24 -22.48 -23.94
CA ALA A 538 -10.85 -22.36 -25.34
C ALA A 538 -11.80 -21.44 -26.12
N LEU A 539 -11.22 -20.67 -27.04
CA LEU A 539 -12.01 -19.86 -27.94
C LEU A 539 -12.85 -20.73 -28.89
N PRO A 540 -14.04 -20.26 -29.33
CA PRO A 540 -14.89 -21.03 -30.22
C PRO A 540 -14.21 -21.40 -31.55
N ASP A 541 -13.43 -20.51 -32.13
CA ASP A 541 -12.67 -20.76 -33.35
C ASP A 541 -11.45 -21.69 -33.12
N GLY A 542 -11.07 -21.92 -31.86
CA GLY A 542 -9.89 -22.68 -31.47
C GLY A 542 -8.57 -21.98 -31.80
N SER A 543 -8.59 -20.65 -31.98
CA SER A 543 -7.39 -19.84 -32.23
C SER A 543 -6.54 -19.63 -30.97
N ALA A 544 -7.13 -19.79 -29.79
CA ALA A 544 -6.42 -19.76 -28.52
C ALA A 544 -7.11 -20.62 -27.46
N GLY A 545 -6.32 -21.07 -26.49
CA GLY A 545 -6.75 -21.77 -25.28
C GLY A 545 -6.28 -21.05 -24.01
N ARG A 546 -6.88 -21.45 -22.89
CA ARG A 546 -6.53 -21.02 -21.53
C ARG A 546 -6.13 -22.24 -20.73
N LEU A 547 -4.98 -22.15 -20.07
CA LEU A 547 -4.59 -23.04 -18.98
C LEU A 547 -4.74 -22.24 -17.69
N THR A 548 -5.71 -22.63 -16.88
CA THR A 548 -6.01 -22.01 -15.58
C THR A 548 -5.74 -23.00 -14.47
N GLY A 549 -5.35 -22.50 -13.30
CA GLY A 549 -5.12 -23.35 -12.13
C GLY A 549 -5.15 -22.58 -10.84
N ARG A 550 -5.01 -23.32 -9.74
CA ARG A 550 -4.86 -22.75 -8.40
C ARG A 550 -3.72 -23.42 -7.65
N MET A 551 -3.04 -22.61 -6.86
CA MET A 551 -1.99 -23.06 -5.97
C MET A 551 -2.04 -22.31 -4.64
N ALA A 552 -1.21 -22.79 -3.72
CA ALA A 552 -0.97 -22.10 -2.47
C ALA A 552 -0.26 -20.75 -2.69
N ASP A 553 -0.52 -19.76 -1.83
CA ASP A 553 0.21 -18.49 -1.88
C ASP A 553 1.61 -18.63 -1.28
N VAL A 554 2.59 -18.82 -2.16
CA VAL A 554 4.01 -19.00 -1.80
C VAL A 554 4.77 -17.68 -1.62
N GLY A 555 4.10 -16.54 -1.82
CA GLY A 555 4.71 -15.21 -1.80
C GLY A 555 5.49 -14.87 -3.08
N SER A 556 5.69 -13.57 -3.30
CA SER A 556 6.25 -13.03 -4.55
C SER A 556 7.63 -13.58 -4.92
N VAL A 557 8.53 -13.81 -3.95
CA VAL A 557 9.90 -14.29 -4.23
C VAL A 557 9.89 -15.72 -4.77
N GLN A 558 9.14 -16.60 -4.11
CA GLN A 558 9.08 -17.99 -4.52
C GLN A 558 8.27 -18.13 -5.82
N ALA A 559 7.19 -17.35 -5.97
CA ALA A 559 6.44 -17.30 -7.22
C ALA A 559 7.32 -16.82 -8.39
N GLY A 560 8.15 -15.79 -8.21
CA GLY A 560 9.12 -15.35 -9.21
C GLY A 560 10.07 -16.46 -9.65
N LYS A 561 10.66 -17.20 -8.69
CA LYS A 561 11.51 -18.37 -8.99
C LYS A 561 10.78 -19.46 -9.77
N LEU A 562 9.54 -19.76 -9.40
CA LEU A 562 8.71 -20.75 -10.10
C LEU A 562 8.37 -20.28 -11.52
N ASN A 563 8.07 -18.99 -11.70
CA ASN A 563 7.79 -18.39 -13.01
C ASN A 563 9.01 -18.42 -13.92
N ASP A 564 10.20 -18.13 -13.40
CA ASP A 564 11.44 -18.18 -14.17
C ASP A 564 11.83 -19.62 -14.55
N ALA A 565 11.69 -20.56 -13.61
CA ALA A 565 11.88 -21.99 -13.89
C ALA A 565 10.89 -22.51 -14.94
N LEU A 566 9.62 -22.08 -14.86
CA LEU A 566 8.60 -22.40 -15.86
C LEU A 566 8.98 -21.83 -17.24
N ARG A 567 9.38 -20.55 -17.33
CA ARG A 567 9.82 -19.95 -18.60
C ARG A 567 11.01 -20.70 -19.20
N GLN A 568 11.97 -21.12 -18.38
CA GLN A 568 13.11 -21.92 -18.82
C GLN A 568 12.67 -23.29 -19.32
N HIS A 569 11.77 -23.97 -18.59
CA HIS A 569 11.23 -25.27 -18.97
C HIS A 569 10.45 -25.20 -20.29
N LEU A 570 9.57 -24.21 -20.44
CA LEU A 570 8.79 -23.99 -21.66
C LEU A 570 9.70 -23.79 -22.88
N ARG A 571 10.78 -23.02 -22.75
CA ARG A 571 11.76 -22.83 -23.85
C ARG A 571 12.52 -24.10 -24.21
N ALA A 572 12.73 -25.01 -23.26
CA ALA A 572 13.52 -26.22 -23.46
C ALA A 572 12.68 -27.41 -23.96
N THR A 573 11.40 -27.48 -23.60
CA THR A 573 10.58 -28.69 -23.77
C THR A 573 9.40 -28.51 -24.72
N VAL A 574 8.88 -27.29 -24.89
CA VAL A 574 7.73 -27.03 -25.76
C VAL A 574 8.19 -26.63 -27.15
N ASP A 575 7.63 -27.28 -28.18
CA ASP A 575 7.88 -26.91 -29.56
C ASP A 575 7.13 -25.61 -29.93
N SER A 576 7.89 -24.52 -30.07
CA SER A 576 7.35 -23.19 -30.41
C SER A 576 6.77 -23.11 -31.83
N THR A 577 7.10 -24.07 -32.72
CA THR A 577 6.48 -24.20 -34.05
C THR A 577 5.07 -24.82 -33.99
N VAL A 578 4.70 -25.38 -32.84
CA VAL A 578 3.39 -25.99 -32.59
C VAL A 578 2.55 -25.09 -31.70
N LEU A 579 3.11 -24.65 -30.57
CA LEU A 579 2.40 -23.93 -29.52
C LEU A 579 3.29 -22.84 -28.91
N THR A 580 2.77 -21.62 -28.87
CA THR A 580 3.34 -20.51 -28.11
C THR A 580 2.53 -20.27 -26.85
N THR A 581 3.20 -19.88 -25.78
CA THR A 581 2.56 -19.66 -24.48
C THR A 581 2.91 -18.31 -23.90
N ARG A 582 1.99 -17.72 -23.14
CA ARG A 582 2.24 -16.50 -22.38
C ARG A 582 1.62 -16.59 -21.00
N LEU A 583 2.46 -16.47 -19.98
CA LEU A 583 2.04 -16.33 -18.58
C LEU A 583 1.33 -14.98 -18.40
N THR A 584 0.19 -15.00 -17.72
CA THR A 584 -0.61 -13.81 -17.40
C THR A 584 -1.32 -14.03 -16.05
N GLY A 585 -2.40 -13.30 -15.78
CA GLY A 585 -3.18 -13.45 -14.56
C GLY A 585 -2.87 -12.41 -13.49
N SER A 586 -3.83 -12.20 -12.60
CA SER A 586 -3.79 -11.23 -11.52
C SER A 586 -2.58 -11.43 -10.60
N SER A 587 -2.31 -12.68 -10.19
CA SER A 587 -1.17 -13.06 -9.35
C SER A 587 0.18 -12.65 -9.95
N ASN A 588 0.39 -12.91 -11.24
CA ASN A 588 1.64 -12.59 -11.93
C ASN A 588 1.84 -11.07 -12.08
N LEU A 589 0.76 -10.32 -12.35
CA LEU A 589 0.81 -8.86 -12.41
C LEU A 589 1.18 -8.24 -11.05
N ILE A 590 0.62 -8.78 -9.95
CA ILE A 590 0.94 -8.33 -8.59
C ILE A 590 2.40 -8.62 -8.24
N ASP A 591 2.92 -9.81 -8.57
CA ASP A 591 4.33 -10.15 -8.32
C ASP A 591 5.28 -9.22 -9.07
N LYS A 592 5.05 -9.01 -10.36
CA LYS A 592 5.87 -8.12 -11.21
C LYS A 592 5.90 -6.70 -10.65
N ASN A 593 4.76 -6.24 -10.17
CA ASN A 593 4.63 -4.92 -9.56
C ASN A 593 5.38 -4.83 -8.22
N ASN A 594 5.37 -5.88 -7.39
CA ASN A 594 6.15 -5.97 -6.16
C ASN A 594 7.67 -5.99 -6.42
N GLU A 595 8.12 -6.60 -7.51
CA GLU A 595 9.53 -6.56 -7.94
C GLU A 595 9.96 -5.13 -8.32
N ASN A 596 9.15 -4.46 -9.15
CA ASN A 596 9.43 -3.10 -9.61
C ASN A 596 9.32 -2.06 -8.48
N LEU A 597 8.47 -2.29 -7.48
CA LEU A 597 8.27 -1.39 -6.35
C LEU A 597 9.59 -1.02 -5.65
N THR A 598 10.48 -1.99 -5.45
CA THR A 598 11.76 -1.73 -4.79
C THR A 598 12.60 -0.72 -5.57
N LEU A 599 12.65 -0.87 -6.90
CA LEU A 599 13.36 0.05 -7.77
C LEU A 599 12.70 1.43 -7.76
N ASN A 600 11.36 1.49 -7.81
CA ASN A 600 10.61 2.75 -7.74
C ASN A 600 10.91 3.51 -6.43
N MET A 601 11.02 2.81 -5.30
CA MET A 601 11.34 3.44 -4.01
C MET A 601 12.79 3.92 -3.92
N ILE A 602 13.75 3.14 -4.44
CA ILE A 602 15.16 3.55 -4.51
C ILE A 602 15.30 4.78 -5.42
N GLN A 603 14.63 4.79 -6.57
CA GLN A 603 14.60 5.93 -7.48
C GLN A 603 13.96 7.16 -6.81
N GLY A 604 12.83 6.99 -6.13
CA GLY A 604 12.17 8.07 -5.40
C GLY A 604 13.08 8.68 -4.32
N MET A 605 13.71 7.85 -3.50
CA MET A 605 14.67 8.31 -2.49
C MET A 605 15.90 9.00 -3.13
N ALA A 606 16.39 8.51 -4.28
CA ALA A 606 17.49 9.15 -5.00
C ALA A 606 17.10 10.54 -5.52
N ILE A 607 15.88 10.70 -6.04
CA ILE A 607 15.33 11.99 -6.47
C ILE A 607 15.23 12.94 -5.25
N ASP A 608 14.77 12.46 -4.10
CA ASP A 608 14.69 13.28 -2.90
C ASP A 608 16.07 13.72 -2.41
N VAL A 609 17.04 12.81 -2.36
CA VAL A 609 18.42 13.13 -1.97
C VAL A 609 19.04 14.16 -2.93
N LEU A 610 18.78 14.03 -4.24
CA LEU A 610 19.21 15.00 -5.24
C LEU A 610 18.56 16.35 -5.01
N MET A 611 17.26 16.40 -4.74
CA MET A 611 16.56 17.64 -4.46
C MET A 611 17.10 18.35 -3.22
N VAL A 612 17.24 17.62 -2.10
CA VAL A 612 17.81 18.17 -0.86
C VAL A 612 19.23 18.70 -1.13
N THR A 613 19.99 17.97 -1.94
CA THR A 613 21.31 18.40 -2.40
C THR A 613 21.26 19.75 -3.11
N LEU A 614 20.37 19.90 -4.11
CA LEU A 614 20.21 21.15 -4.86
C LEU A 614 19.78 22.32 -3.96
N ILE A 615 18.88 22.06 -3.02
CA ILE A 615 18.40 23.06 -2.07
C ILE A 615 19.53 23.54 -1.15
N VAL A 616 20.27 22.62 -0.51
CA VAL A 616 21.37 22.98 0.39
C VAL A 616 22.50 23.66 -0.38
N LEU A 617 22.79 23.22 -1.62
CA LEU A 617 23.73 23.90 -2.50
C LEU A 617 23.27 25.32 -2.84
N GLY A 618 21.99 25.54 -3.13
CA GLY A 618 21.44 26.87 -3.34
C GLY A 618 21.58 27.78 -2.11
N LEU A 619 21.37 27.23 -0.90
CA LEU A 619 21.44 27.97 0.36
C LEU A 619 22.87 28.34 0.79
N PHE A 620 23.78 27.37 0.74
CA PHE A 620 25.13 27.50 1.32
C PHE A 620 26.26 27.56 0.29
N LYS A 621 25.97 27.27 -0.99
CA LYS A 621 26.97 27.17 -2.07
C LYS A 621 28.17 26.30 -1.69
N SER A 622 27.91 25.20 -0.98
CA SER A 622 28.96 24.36 -0.38
C SER A 622 28.58 22.89 -0.37
N LEU A 623 29.31 22.08 -1.16
CA LEU A 623 29.16 20.62 -1.17
C LEU A 623 29.44 19.99 0.20
N ARG A 624 30.34 20.61 0.99
CA ARG A 624 30.62 20.15 2.36
C ARG A 624 29.39 20.30 3.26
N MET A 625 28.65 21.41 3.14
CA MET A 625 27.39 21.58 3.88
C MET A 625 26.32 20.61 3.43
N THR A 626 26.26 20.31 2.13
CA THR A 626 25.34 19.29 1.62
C THR A 626 25.56 17.94 2.29
N ILE A 627 26.81 17.46 2.32
CA ILE A 627 27.14 16.19 2.98
C ILE A 627 26.80 16.24 4.48
N VAL A 628 27.11 17.36 5.16
CA VAL A 628 26.78 17.58 6.58
C VAL A 628 25.28 17.47 6.86
N VAL A 629 24.44 17.95 5.93
CA VAL A 629 22.97 17.87 6.04
C VAL A 629 22.46 16.48 5.71
N LEU A 630 23.00 15.80 4.69
CA LEU A 630 22.50 14.48 4.27
C LEU A 630 22.76 13.39 5.32
N ILE A 631 23.93 13.39 5.98
CA ILE A 631 24.31 12.33 6.93
C ILE A 631 23.27 12.12 8.06
N PRO A 632 22.87 13.14 8.84
CA PRO A 632 21.91 12.96 9.93
C PRO A 632 20.48 12.65 9.44
N ASN A 633 20.16 12.91 8.17
CA ASN A 633 18.86 12.60 7.57
C ASN A 633 18.79 11.18 6.99
N LEU A 634 19.89 10.66 6.46
CA LEU A 634 19.97 9.28 5.96
C LEU A 634 20.18 8.25 7.08
N LEU A 635 20.85 8.65 8.17
CA LEU A 635 21.13 7.76 9.30
C LEU A 635 19.86 7.10 9.88
N PRO A 636 18.77 7.82 10.20
CA PRO A 636 17.52 7.22 10.68
C PRO A 636 16.92 6.18 9.74
N ILE A 637 16.95 6.42 8.42
CA ILE A 637 16.42 5.51 7.40
C ILE A 637 17.19 4.19 7.41
N VAL A 638 18.52 4.27 7.45
CA VAL A 638 19.38 3.08 7.52
C VAL A 638 19.15 2.33 8.84
N ILE A 639 18.98 3.05 9.96
CA ILE A 639 18.63 2.44 11.25
C ILE A 639 17.31 1.68 11.14
N VAL A 640 16.27 2.28 10.57
CA VAL A 640 14.96 1.61 10.41
C VAL A 640 15.05 0.40 9.49
N ALA A 641 15.81 0.47 8.39
CA ALA A 641 16.10 -0.70 7.56
C ALA A 641 16.83 -1.81 8.34
N GLY A 642 17.76 -1.45 9.21
CA GLY A 642 18.43 -2.39 10.12
C GLY A 642 17.47 -3.02 11.14
N VAL A 643 16.55 -2.22 11.71
CA VAL A 643 15.49 -2.70 12.62
C VAL A 643 14.58 -3.69 11.90
N MET A 644 14.16 -3.40 10.67
CA MET A 644 13.38 -4.33 9.84
C MET A 644 14.13 -5.65 9.61
N GLY A 645 15.42 -5.58 9.27
CA GLY A 645 16.25 -6.76 9.07
C GLY A 645 16.47 -7.60 10.33
N LEU A 646 16.53 -6.95 11.50
CA LEU A 646 16.61 -7.63 12.80
C LEU A 646 15.29 -8.28 13.21
N ALA A 647 14.19 -7.56 13.04
CA ALA A 647 12.84 -8.03 13.39
C ALA A 647 12.25 -9.02 12.38
N GLY A 648 12.89 -9.21 11.23
CA GLY A 648 12.39 -10.07 10.15
C GLY A 648 11.18 -9.49 9.42
N VAL A 649 11.01 -8.16 9.46
CA VAL A 649 9.92 -7.47 8.77
C VAL A 649 10.23 -7.41 7.28
N SER A 650 9.36 -7.98 6.45
CA SER A 650 9.52 -7.96 5.00
C SER A 650 9.23 -6.58 4.40
N MET A 651 9.96 -6.27 3.32
CA MET A 651 9.65 -5.13 2.48
C MET A 651 8.53 -5.53 1.50
N LYS A 652 7.41 -4.81 1.57
CA LYS A 652 6.18 -4.98 0.77
C LYS A 652 5.62 -3.59 0.42
N VAL A 653 4.54 -3.54 -0.37
CA VAL A 653 3.88 -2.28 -0.80
C VAL A 653 3.65 -1.31 0.37
N SER A 654 3.06 -1.79 1.46
CA SER A 654 2.72 -0.95 2.62
C SER A 654 3.94 -0.46 3.40
N THR A 655 5.04 -1.24 3.44
CA THR A 655 6.24 -0.88 4.21
C THR A 655 7.29 -0.12 3.39
N SER A 656 7.29 -0.24 2.07
CA SER A 656 8.30 0.39 1.21
C SER A 656 8.09 1.89 1.05
N ILE A 657 6.83 2.33 0.93
CA ILE A 657 6.47 3.77 0.80
C ILE A 657 6.94 4.60 1.99
N ILE A 658 7.10 3.95 3.15
CA ILE A 658 7.52 4.60 4.39
C ILE A 658 8.90 5.21 4.26
N PHE A 659 9.84 4.60 3.52
CA PHE A 659 11.19 5.14 3.39
C PHE A 659 11.19 6.49 2.67
N THR A 660 10.41 6.61 1.59
CA THR A 660 10.25 7.86 0.85
C THR A 660 9.54 8.92 1.70
N ILE A 661 8.41 8.56 2.32
CA ILE A 661 7.64 9.47 3.18
C ILE A 661 8.48 9.96 4.36
N ALA A 662 9.14 9.04 5.06
CA ALA A 662 9.90 9.36 6.25
C ALA A 662 11.15 10.19 5.94
N PHE A 663 11.78 10.01 4.77
CA PHE A 663 12.86 10.90 4.33
C PHE A 663 12.34 12.33 4.10
N GLY A 664 11.24 12.48 3.37
CA GLY A 664 10.65 13.80 3.08
C GLY A 664 10.22 14.56 4.34
N ILE A 665 9.77 13.84 5.38
CA ILE A 665 9.42 14.43 6.68
C ILE A 665 10.67 14.68 7.54
N ALA A 666 11.65 13.77 7.58
CA ALA A 666 12.85 13.94 8.41
C ALA A 666 13.71 15.15 8.00
N VAL A 667 13.75 15.43 6.69
CA VAL A 667 14.49 16.57 6.14
C VAL A 667 13.90 17.92 6.58
N ASP A 668 12.60 17.99 6.87
CA ASP A 668 11.88 19.20 7.30
C ASP A 668 12.60 19.92 8.46
N ASP A 669 12.76 19.22 9.59
CA ASP A 669 13.35 19.79 10.80
C ASP A 669 14.78 20.32 10.52
N THR A 670 15.55 19.57 9.72
CA THR A 670 16.90 19.98 9.30
C THR A 670 16.87 21.24 8.43
N ILE A 671 15.91 21.36 7.51
CA ILE A 671 15.75 22.54 6.65
C ILE A 671 15.43 23.79 7.50
N HIS A 672 14.57 23.66 8.51
CA HIS A 672 14.33 24.73 9.48
C HIS A 672 15.59 25.12 10.25
N PHE A 673 16.36 24.13 10.74
CA PHE A 673 17.59 24.37 11.46
C PHE A 673 18.63 25.10 10.60
N ILE A 674 18.90 24.61 9.38
CA ILE A 674 19.91 25.20 8.50
C ILE A 674 19.49 26.55 7.92
N SER A 675 18.19 26.76 7.67
CA SER A 675 17.66 28.07 7.28
C SER A 675 17.91 29.10 8.38
N LYS A 676 17.67 28.72 9.64
CA LYS A 676 17.98 29.58 10.80
C LYS A 676 19.48 29.78 11.01
N LEU A 677 20.29 28.74 10.75
CA LEU A 677 21.75 28.85 10.78
C LEU A 677 22.25 29.88 9.77
N ARG A 678 21.72 29.87 8.54
CA ARG A 678 22.08 30.84 7.49
C ARG A 678 21.79 32.28 7.93
N LEU A 679 20.61 32.52 8.52
CA LEU A 679 20.25 33.84 9.06
C LEU A 679 21.16 34.26 10.22
N THR A 680 21.56 33.31 11.06
CA THR A 680 22.43 33.59 12.22
C THR A 680 23.86 33.86 11.79
N LEU A 681 24.41 33.10 10.83
CA LEU A 681 25.73 33.31 10.24
C LEU A 681 25.85 34.65 9.49
N ALA A 682 24.74 35.23 9.04
CA ALA A 682 24.74 36.57 8.46
C ALA A 682 24.97 37.67 9.52
N LYS A 683 24.60 37.42 10.78
CA LYS A 683 24.70 38.39 11.89
C LYS A 683 25.87 38.11 12.84
N GLU A 684 26.32 36.85 12.92
CA GLU A 684 27.38 36.39 13.83
C GLU A 684 28.48 35.70 13.01
N PRO A 685 29.69 36.28 12.89
CA PRO A 685 30.76 35.70 12.10
C PRO A 685 31.41 34.47 12.74
N ASP A 686 31.31 34.32 14.07
CA ASP A 686 31.82 33.16 14.79
C ASP A 686 30.88 31.96 14.60
N ILE A 687 31.38 30.91 13.94
CA ILE A 687 30.61 29.69 13.64
C ILE A 687 30.10 29.02 14.92
N PHE A 688 30.91 28.99 15.99
CA PHE A 688 30.50 28.36 17.25
C PHE A 688 29.35 29.13 17.90
N LYS A 689 29.46 30.46 17.97
CA LYS A 689 28.37 31.30 18.49
C LYS A 689 27.12 31.21 17.62
N ALA A 690 27.27 31.17 16.30
CA ALA A 690 26.16 31.03 15.37
C ALA A 690 25.44 29.69 15.51
N VAL A 691 26.18 28.57 15.60
CA VAL A 691 25.61 27.23 15.82
C VAL A 691 24.91 27.17 17.18
N ARG A 692 25.56 27.64 18.27
CA ARG A 692 24.95 27.66 19.61
C ARG A 692 23.65 28.47 19.64
N ARG A 693 23.64 29.66 19.03
CA ARG A 693 22.45 30.51 18.97
C ARG A 693 21.35 29.86 18.14
N THR A 694 21.69 29.24 17.01
CA THR A 694 20.73 28.49 16.19
C THR A 694 20.14 27.33 16.97
N TYR A 695 20.98 26.56 17.68
CA TYR A 695 20.57 25.43 18.49
C TYR A 695 19.53 25.80 19.56
N LEU A 696 19.74 26.92 20.25
CA LEU A 696 18.82 27.41 21.27
C LEU A 696 17.52 27.96 20.66
N LEU A 697 17.60 28.64 19.52
CA LEU A 697 16.43 29.24 18.86
C LEU A 697 15.54 28.20 18.16
N ALA A 698 16.13 27.24 17.46
CA ALA A 698 15.43 26.24 16.67
C ALA A 698 15.10 24.98 17.48
N GLY A 699 15.98 24.56 18.39
CA GLY A 699 15.89 23.25 19.06
C GLY A 699 14.60 23.03 19.84
N LYS A 700 13.99 24.07 20.41
CA LYS A 700 12.69 23.92 21.09
C LYS A 700 11.60 23.53 20.10
N ALA A 701 11.55 24.22 18.96
CA ALA A 701 10.55 23.97 17.94
C ALA A 701 10.71 22.55 17.39
N VAL A 702 11.95 22.18 17.02
CA VAL A 702 12.31 20.83 16.56
C VAL A 702 11.86 19.74 17.56
N ILE A 703 12.22 19.84 18.84
CA ILE A 703 11.78 18.82 19.83
C ILE A 703 10.25 18.74 19.92
N THR A 704 9.57 19.89 19.85
CA THR A 704 8.12 19.96 19.97
C THR A 704 7.43 19.36 18.75
N THR A 705 7.88 19.70 17.54
CA THR A 705 7.37 19.14 16.29
C THR A 705 7.62 17.65 16.27
N SER A 706 8.86 17.18 16.48
CA SER A 706 9.16 15.75 16.45
C SER A 706 8.37 14.96 17.50
N LEU A 707 8.12 15.50 18.71
CA LEU A 707 7.28 14.82 19.71
C LEU A 707 5.81 14.73 19.26
N ILE A 708 5.27 15.78 18.64
CA ILE A 708 3.91 15.79 18.09
C ILE A 708 3.81 14.80 16.93
N LEU A 709 4.80 14.78 16.03
CA LEU A 709 4.83 13.84 14.92
C LEU A 709 4.94 12.39 15.40
N VAL A 710 5.91 12.07 16.26
CA VAL A 710 6.09 10.73 16.84
C VAL A 710 4.84 10.31 17.59
N GLY A 711 4.25 11.18 18.40
CA GLY A 711 3.01 10.90 19.12
C GLY A 711 1.83 10.65 18.18
N GLY A 712 1.68 11.46 17.13
CA GLY A 712 0.63 11.32 16.12
C GLY A 712 0.74 10.00 15.35
N PHE A 713 1.92 9.62 14.87
CA PHE A 713 2.15 8.32 14.23
C PHE A 713 2.04 7.13 15.19
N SER A 714 2.39 7.31 16.48
CA SER A 714 2.23 6.27 17.50
C SER A 714 0.78 5.83 17.71
N THR A 715 -0.19 6.66 17.35
CA THR A 715 -1.62 6.27 17.40
C THR A 715 -1.96 5.11 16.47
N LEU A 716 -1.17 4.92 15.40
CA LEU A 716 -1.34 3.82 14.46
C LEU A 716 -0.82 2.47 14.97
N LEU A 717 -0.04 2.46 16.05
CA LEU A 717 0.47 1.22 16.67
C LEU A 717 -0.65 0.33 17.22
N PHE A 718 -1.87 0.87 17.37
CA PHE A 718 -3.05 0.14 17.79
C PHE A 718 -3.86 -0.46 16.64
N SER A 719 -3.41 -0.30 15.38
CA SER A 719 -4.04 -0.91 14.22
C SER A 719 -3.84 -2.42 14.19
N LYS A 720 -4.91 -3.14 13.82
CA LYS A 720 -4.86 -4.58 13.55
C LYS A 720 -4.48 -4.88 12.09
N PHE A 721 -4.38 -3.85 11.28
CA PHE A 721 -3.88 -3.90 9.91
C PHE A 721 -2.38 -3.65 9.94
N ASP A 722 -1.59 -4.67 9.59
CA ASP A 722 -0.13 -4.62 9.67
C ASP A 722 0.43 -3.46 8.84
N GLY A 723 -0.17 -3.16 7.68
CA GLY A 723 0.23 -2.02 6.85
C GLY A 723 0.16 -0.68 7.59
N THR A 724 -0.97 -0.39 8.25
CA THR A 724 -1.18 0.82 9.03
C THR A 724 -0.29 0.84 10.28
N PHE A 725 -0.17 -0.31 10.95
CA PHE A 725 0.72 -0.48 12.10
C PHE A 725 2.18 -0.13 11.76
N TYR A 726 2.72 -0.65 10.66
CA TYR A 726 4.10 -0.38 10.25
C TYR A 726 4.31 1.06 9.81
N VAL A 727 3.31 1.72 9.19
CA VAL A 727 3.36 3.16 8.91
C VAL A 727 3.57 3.94 10.22
N GLY A 728 2.83 3.63 11.28
CA GLY A 728 3.02 4.22 12.60
C GLY A 728 4.40 3.95 13.21
N LEU A 729 4.78 2.67 13.23
CA LEU A 729 6.01 2.22 13.87
C LEU A 729 7.26 2.76 13.17
N LEU A 730 7.37 2.54 11.85
CA LEU A 730 8.60 2.81 11.10
C LEU A 730 8.78 4.31 10.84
N ILE A 731 7.70 5.07 10.56
CA ILE A 731 7.79 6.54 10.50
C ILE A 731 8.11 7.10 11.89
N GLY A 732 7.42 6.65 12.93
CA GLY A 732 7.67 7.09 14.31
C GLY A 732 9.13 6.86 14.75
N LEU A 733 9.68 5.68 14.46
CA LEU A 733 11.09 5.38 14.72
C LEU A 733 12.04 6.26 13.89
N THR A 734 11.74 6.48 12.60
CA THR A 734 12.57 7.32 11.74
C THR A 734 12.64 8.75 12.28
N LEU A 735 11.50 9.32 12.69
CA LEU A 735 11.44 10.68 13.25
C LEU A 735 12.10 10.76 14.62
N LEU A 736 11.93 9.74 15.46
CA LEU A 736 12.59 9.65 16.76
C LEU A 736 14.13 9.60 16.62
N PHE A 737 14.64 8.76 15.71
CA PHE A 737 16.08 8.72 15.43
C PHE A 737 16.56 9.99 14.71
N GLY A 738 15.71 10.59 13.88
CA GLY A 738 15.96 11.86 13.19
C GLY A 738 16.24 12.99 14.15
N VAL A 739 15.33 13.24 15.11
CA VAL A 739 15.52 14.32 16.10
C VAL A 739 16.76 14.09 16.97
N VAL A 740 17.08 12.83 17.29
CA VAL A 740 18.31 12.48 18.01
C VAL A 740 19.54 12.80 17.16
N ALA A 741 19.55 12.40 15.89
CA ALA A 741 20.66 12.68 14.97
C ALA A 741 20.83 14.19 14.74
N GLU A 742 19.74 14.94 14.63
CA GLU A 742 19.78 16.39 14.43
C GLU A 742 20.30 17.14 15.67
N LEU A 743 19.85 16.79 16.87
CA LEU A 743 20.26 17.50 18.09
C LEU A 743 21.65 17.10 18.59
N THR A 744 22.21 15.98 18.10
CA THR A 744 23.52 15.46 18.54
C THR A 744 24.57 15.51 17.44
N LEU A 745 24.31 14.93 16.28
CA LEU A 745 25.30 14.73 15.22
C LEU A 745 25.43 15.97 14.31
N LEU A 746 24.31 16.55 13.87
CA LEU A 746 24.31 17.73 12.98
C LEU A 746 25.15 18.91 13.51
N PRO A 747 25.02 19.39 14.77
CA PRO A 747 25.82 20.51 15.25
C PRO A 747 27.33 20.20 15.26
N LEU A 748 27.72 18.96 15.57
CA LEU A 748 29.13 18.55 15.55
C LEU A 748 29.68 18.49 14.12
N LEU A 749 28.90 17.96 13.18
CA LEU A 749 29.26 17.93 11.76
C LEU A 749 29.43 19.34 11.19
N ILE A 750 28.52 20.27 11.51
CA ILE A 750 28.64 21.68 11.11
C ILE A 750 29.94 22.28 11.67
N LEU A 751 30.19 22.15 12.97
CA LEU A 751 31.38 22.73 13.61
C LEU A 751 32.70 22.20 13.06
N TYR A 752 32.73 20.93 12.62
CA TYR A 752 33.95 20.29 12.13
C TYR A 752 34.20 20.51 10.63
N PHE A 753 33.15 20.44 9.82
CA PHE A 753 33.28 20.41 8.35
C PHE A 753 32.92 21.72 7.65
N TYR A 754 32.12 22.60 8.29
CA TYR A 754 31.80 23.88 7.70
C TYR A 754 32.95 24.87 7.87
N LYS A 755 33.66 25.15 6.78
CA LYS A 755 34.60 26.27 6.70
C LYS A 755 33.91 27.39 5.94
N ARG A 756 33.62 28.50 6.62
CA ARG A 756 33.02 29.69 5.98
C ARG A 756 33.91 30.12 4.80
N PRO A 757 33.36 30.35 3.60
CA PRO A 757 34.13 30.97 2.53
C PRO A 757 34.66 32.31 3.04
N LYS A 758 35.96 32.60 2.90
CA LYS A 758 36.50 33.94 3.18
C LYS A 758 35.74 34.91 2.28
N ALA A 759 34.91 35.78 2.86
CA ALA A 759 34.26 36.83 2.09
C ALA A 759 35.37 37.69 1.47
N LYS A 760 35.36 37.89 0.14
CA LYS A 760 36.10 39.00 -0.45
C LYS A 760 35.55 40.25 0.23
N VAL A 761 36.40 40.92 0.99
CA VAL A 761 36.10 42.25 1.53
C VAL A 761 35.93 43.15 0.31
N VAL A 762 34.68 43.40 -0.08
CA VAL A 762 34.38 44.54 -0.94
C VAL A 762 34.40 45.72 0.01
N LEU A 763 35.53 46.43 0.04
CA LEU A 763 35.58 47.75 0.65
C LEU A 763 34.54 48.61 -0.08
N PRO A 764 33.69 49.38 0.63
CA PRO A 764 32.85 50.38 -0.01
C PRO A 764 33.75 51.34 -0.79
N ASP A 765 33.46 51.59 -2.07
CA ASP A 765 34.19 52.54 -2.94
C ASP A 765 34.09 54.01 -2.46
N GLU A 766 33.47 54.28 -1.31
CA GLU A 766 33.33 55.62 -0.74
C GLU A 766 34.54 56.09 0.11
N LEU A 767 35.61 55.28 0.25
CA LEU A 767 36.83 55.68 0.99
C LEU A 767 38.08 55.85 0.12
N VAL A 768 37.96 55.83 -1.21
CA VAL A 768 39.05 56.15 -2.15
C VAL A 768 38.86 57.50 -2.87
N ALA A 769 37.68 58.11 -2.76
CA ALA A 769 37.38 59.39 -3.45
C ALA A 769 37.74 60.66 -2.66
N GLU A 770 37.99 60.60 -1.34
CA GLU A 770 38.34 61.79 -0.55
C GLU A 770 39.85 62.07 -0.42
N SER A 771 40.73 61.16 -0.83
CA SER A 771 42.18 61.39 -0.80
C SER A 771 42.77 61.96 -2.10
N GLN A 772 41.96 62.17 -3.14
CA GLN A 772 42.44 62.72 -4.43
C GLN A 772 41.99 64.16 -4.72
N ASN A 773 41.18 64.79 -3.85
CA ASN A 773 40.64 66.13 -4.11
C ASN A 773 41.15 67.25 -3.16
N GLN A 774 42.19 67.00 -2.35
CA GLN A 774 42.86 68.03 -1.53
C GLN A 774 44.19 68.54 -2.13
N GLY A 775 44.49 68.24 -3.39
CA GLY A 775 45.77 68.56 -4.05
C GLY A 775 45.75 69.71 -5.07
N GLN A 776 44.72 70.55 -5.12
CA GLN A 776 44.67 71.71 -6.04
C GLN A 776 44.01 72.95 -5.42
N ILE A 777 44.53 73.44 -4.30
CA ILE A 777 44.55 74.88 -4.00
C ILE A 777 45.88 75.18 -3.29
N LYS A 778 46.91 75.45 -4.08
CA LYS A 778 47.96 76.45 -3.83
C LYS A 778 48.86 76.57 -5.05
#